data_AF-A0A925X8F3-F1
#
_entry.id   AF-A0A925X8F3-F1
#
_cell.length_a   1.000
_cell.length_b   1.000
_cell.length_c   1.000
_cell.angle_alpha   90.00
_cell.angle_beta   90.00
_cell.angle_gamma   90.00
#
_symmetry.space_group_name_H-M   'P 1'
#
loop_
_entity.id
_entity.type
_entity.pdbx_description
1 polymer ?
#
loop_
_entity_poly.entity_id
_entity_poly.type
_entity_poly.pdbx_seq_one_letter_code
_entity_poly.pdbx_strand_id
1 'polypeptide(L)'
;MFEATWRTMENRAPDILNAGYGGLWTPPPSRADTGDQSVGYDVYDRFDLGSAGRPTLYGTQTGLISAIAAMHKIGTNVYVDLVWNHNGYSTLGTTDGTNTFAKAGGYPGFSIQLQNTNPNNPGYNTLGYSNVDGDFHGANEGGDINGRVAGLIDIAQEKNYQFIRNPVTPGDSRNLPAGTQSLFGRLANVPNASNAQFYPDRDLPKNTVWDARTNSFVDLYDFNSASPMAGDAVTENATGYLMRNTKWMVQQIGIDGFRIDAAKHMPTWALNYYDQSVYAASKRTLLDGSQQRIFAFSEVFDGNMGTLQQYIRKDYNTGTVGSVRGNRDDLDFPLFFAMQNNLTANGVQNDWRSVKNASLDVNDDGLANNGSQGVAFVSSHDSFGPHLSTVAYAYTLMRPGNAIVYFNAKEFGNGRAFPKDGRGDALGGMYGDRITKLVDIRNSHGRGNYADRTPTADAKEMLIYERTNSALVVLSNRMDGGFDSRTVPTGFAPGTPLLELTGNASDITFDPHNDFPEVVIVNGDGTANLRVPRNKNPDGVETGRGYLIYGPSGPQGSLSLSNVASTLAGGTPTANTNGTTRLADVKVITANSFDVTLNTNKVNLLGSIRDHDADGDKAELKIDGGIDINGNGTVDFRSTGGTSYGFENFVTTNTPGYTSADNIGTYSQSVDATTLSEGYHYITARAYRHRASGPAIFTDFTQSVYVDRLKPVSSVNSFVEWDLNANENRDVYIKSDDQTATKVQVLIDQPANKTDAEILAQLGASGSLTTQIDRDLFKFGFFNVGSGNHVFTIVTTEITGRQNVQRIFGVATSTRRGAGLGDLDFGGTYTIGDVTGTAYGMEAMVYPNAQGQTNHSFNAAADMNADGLMDSRDLYLQRTRFRAISAPAAATAASVAAVLKRGDMNNDGSTNAADIDHLHASFGNADWRYDLDVDGWPTPSGADRQDADVLIRTIFETDYGDSDLNGIVDFDDYSHIDNGFNNSNTGWANGDFDGNGIVDFDDYSLIDFVFNTQGRGLARAIAYLDGSDPSSAGMNTPSLLLVQQHREQFGPGYANSFLSAVPEPSSAFVLIGGLAASAARFRRSRHRSR
;
A
#
# COMPACT_ATOMS: atom_id res chain seq x y z
N MET A 1 -13.19 -10.36 -11.84
CA MET A 1 -14.17 -9.51 -11.13
C MET A 1 -14.19 -8.17 -11.82
N PHE A 2 -15.32 -7.83 -12.43
CA PHE A 2 -15.55 -6.57 -13.16
C PHE A 2 -16.55 -5.69 -12.42
N GLU A 3 -16.63 -4.41 -12.79
CA GLU A 3 -17.54 -3.42 -12.17
C GLU A 3 -17.38 -3.33 -10.65
N ALA A 4 -16.15 -3.41 -10.16
CA ALA A 4 -15.80 -3.25 -8.75
C ALA A 4 -14.62 -2.30 -8.59
N THR A 5 -14.68 -1.42 -7.60
CA THR A 5 -13.52 -0.61 -7.21
C THR A 5 -12.43 -1.46 -6.56
N TRP A 6 -11.19 -0.97 -6.57
CA TRP A 6 -10.07 -1.64 -5.88
C TRP A 6 -10.37 -1.85 -4.39
N ARG A 7 -11.04 -0.89 -3.76
CA ARG A 7 -11.49 -1.00 -2.37
C ARG A 7 -12.53 -2.09 -2.17
N THR A 8 -13.47 -2.25 -3.09
CA THR A 8 -14.42 -3.37 -3.06
C THR A 8 -13.68 -4.70 -3.15
N MET A 9 -12.72 -4.85 -4.06
CA MET A 9 -11.93 -6.08 -4.18
C MET A 9 -11.16 -6.39 -2.88
N GLU A 10 -10.51 -5.39 -2.28
CA GLU A 10 -9.84 -5.50 -0.98
C GLU A 10 -10.80 -5.95 0.13
N ASN A 11 -11.96 -5.29 0.26
CA ASN A 11 -12.96 -5.61 1.28
C ASN A 11 -13.60 -7.00 1.09
N ARG A 12 -13.65 -7.50 -0.16
CA ARG A 12 -14.19 -8.82 -0.51
C ARG A 12 -13.13 -9.92 -0.48
N ALA A 13 -11.87 -9.65 -0.14
CA ALA A 13 -10.82 -10.67 -0.01
C ALA A 13 -11.21 -11.87 0.90
N PRO A 14 -11.86 -11.69 2.06
CA PRO A 14 -12.41 -12.80 2.85
C PRO A 14 -13.36 -13.71 2.06
N ASP A 15 -14.21 -13.15 1.21
CA ASP A 15 -15.19 -13.92 0.44
C ASP A 15 -14.53 -14.63 -0.75
N ILE A 16 -13.51 -14.02 -1.35
CA ILE A 16 -12.69 -14.63 -2.40
C ILE A 16 -11.92 -15.84 -1.86
N LEU A 17 -11.37 -15.72 -0.63
CA LEU A 17 -10.76 -16.83 0.09
C LEU A 17 -11.77 -17.95 0.35
N ASN A 18 -12.93 -17.62 0.92
CA ASN A 18 -13.97 -18.61 1.23
C ASN A 18 -14.52 -19.31 -0.01
N ALA A 19 -14.59 -18.60 -1.14
CA ALA A 19 -14.95 -19.20 -2.42
C ALA A 19 -13.86 -20.13 -2.97
N GLY A 20 -12.59 -19.92 -2.61
CA GLY A 20 -11.46 -20.77 -2.97
C GLY A 20 -10.82 -20.45 -4.33
N TYR A 21 -10.90 -19.20 -4.81
CA TYR A 21 -10.24 -18.82 -6.07
C TYR A 21 -8.73 -18.65 -5.90
N GLY A 22 -7.94 -19.25 -6.81
CA GLY A 22 -6.48 -19.08 -6.83
C GLY A 22 -5.96 -17.92 -7.72
N GLY A 23 -6.86 -17.24 -8.43
CA GLY A 23 -6.52 -16.11 -9.30
C GLY A 23 -7.69 -15.15 -9.51
N LEU A 24 -7.38 -13.86 -9.64
CA LEU A 24 -8.33 -12.78 -9.87
C LEU A 24 -7.96 -12.02 -11.14
N TRP A 25 -8.82 -12.08 -12.16
CA TRP A 25 -8.71 -11.21 -13.34
C TRP A 25 -9.50 -9.91 -13.15
N THR A 26 -8.82 -8.77 -13.30
CA THR A 26 -9.37 -7.41 -13.18
C THR A 26 -9.42 -6.69 -14.54
N PRO A 27 -10.28 -5.66 -14.70
CA PRO A 27 -10.35 -4.84 -15.92
C PRO A 27 -9.05 -4.03 -16.15
N PRO A 28 -8.92 -3.35 -17.31
CA PRO A 28 -7.78 -2.46 -17.57
C PRO A 28 -7.68 -1.35 -16.50
N PRO A 29 -6.54 -1.20 -15.81
CA PRO A 29 -6.41 -0.20 -14.73
C PRO A 29 -6.02 1.20 -15.23
N SER A 30 -5.59 1.32 -16.49
CA SER A 30 -5.02 2.53 -17.07
C SER A 30 -6.07 3.60 -17.40
N ARG A 31 -5.64 4.87 -17.42
CA ARG A 31 -6.48 6.00 -17.84
C ARG A 31 -7.03 5.78 -19.24
N ALA A 32 -8.34 5.95 -19.37
CA ALA A 32 -9.06 5.88 -20.63
C ALA A 32 -9.19 7.23 -21.34
N ASP A 33 -9.39 7.19 -22.64
CA ASP A 33 -9.56 8.36 -23.52
C ASP A 33 -10.91 9.04 -23.29
N THR A 34 -11.98 8.27 -23.11
CA THR A 34 -13.32 8.82 -22.79
C THR A 34 -13.46 9.26 -21.33
N GLY A 35 -12.38 9.17 -20.54
CA GLY A 35 -12.29 9.72 -19.20
C GLY A 35 -12.58 8.73 -18.08
N ASP A 36 -12.83 9.26 -16.89
CA ASP A 36 -12.74 8.52 -15.63
C ASP A 36 -13.93 7.56 -15.38
N GLN A 37 -14.91 7.54 -16.29
CA GLN A 37 -16.06 6.61 -16.23
C GLN A 37 -15.96 5.46 -17.24
N SER A 38 -14.89 5.39 -18.02
CA SER A 38 -14.69 4.30 -18.97
C SER A 38 -14.40 2.97 -18.26
N VAL A 39 -14.79 1.87 -18.89
CA VAL A 39 -14.41 0.50 -18.48
C VAL A 39 -12.91 0.25 -18.68
N GLY A 40 -12.23 1.02 -19.55
CA GLY A 40 -10.77 1.06 -19.64
C GLY A 40 -10.15 0.51 -20.94
N TYR A 41 -10.93 -0.08 -21.85
CA TYR A 41 -10.42 -0.64 -23.11
C TYR A 41 -9.95 0.43 -24.11
N ASP A 42 -10.48 1.65 -24.04
CA ASP A 42 -10.06 2.81 -24.83
C ASP A 42 -8.85 3.54 -24.21
N VAL A 43 -7.73 2.83 -24.04
CA VAL A 43 -6.56 3.30 -23.30
C VAL A 43 -6.00 4.64 -23.84
N TYR A 44 -5.84 5.61 -22.93
CA TYR A 44 -5.19 6.90 -23.20
C TYR A 44 -3.74 6.92 -22.72
N ASP A 45 -3.51 6.65 -21.44
CA ASP A 45 -2.17 6.67 -20.83
C ASP A 45 -1.94 5.41 -19.99
N ARG A 46 -0.95 4.62 -20.39
CA ARG A 46 -0.63 3.31 -19.79
C ARG A 46 0.11 3.42 -18.46
N PHE A 47 0.66 4.58 -18.12
CA PHE A 47 1.36 4.81 -16.86
C PHE A 47 0.54 5.67 -15.86
N ASP A 48 -0.62 6.20 -16.25
CA ASP A 48 -1.60 6.79 -15.32
C ASP A 48 -2.61 5.71 -14.89
N LEU A 49 -2.37 5.10 -13.73
CA LEU A 49 -3.28 4.13 -13.11
C LEU A 49 -4.28 4.77 -12.12
N GLY A 50 -4.49 6.09 -12.23
CA GLY A 50 -5.26 6.87 -11.26
C GLY A 50 -4.41 7.44 -10.14
N SER A 51 -4.74 8.66 -9.71
CA SER A 51 -4.07 9.36 -8.61
C SER A 51 -5.09 10.01 -7.68
N ALA A 52 -4.65 10.41 -6.48
CA ALA A 52 -5.51 11.08 -5.51
C ALA A 52 -6.26 12.27 -6.14
N GLY A 53 -7.59 12.30 -5.98
CA GLY A 53 -8.46 13.33 -6.58
C GLY A 53 -8.70 13.20 -8.10
N ARG A 54 -8.00 12.30 -8.79
CA ARG A 54 -8.22 11.95 -10.20
C ARG A 54 -8.13 10.43 -10.41
N PRO A 55 -9.02 9.63 -9.79
CA PRO A 55 -9.02 8.17 -9.94
C PRO A 55 -9.44 7.75 -11.36
N THR A 56 -9.12 6.53 -11.78
CA THR A 56 -9.86 5.88 -12.89
C THR A 56 -11.22 5.42 -12.39
N LEU A 57 -12.04 4.76 -13.23
CA LEU A 57 -13.33 4.21 -12.81
C LEU A 57 -13.19 3.31 -11.56
N TYR A 58 -12.09 2.57 -11.46
CA TYR A 58 -11.86 1.57 -10.41
C TYR A 58 -11.13 2.12 -9.18
N GLY A 59 -10.45 3.26 -9.30
CA GLY A 59 -9.73 3.90 -8.19
C GLY A 59 -8.37 4.46 -8.58
N THR A 60 -7.46 4.50 -7.62
CA THR A 60 -6.09 5.02 -7.77
C THR A 60 -5.05 3.90 -7.88
N GLN A 61 -3.82 4.25 -8.28
CA GLN A 61 -2.70 3.33 -8.27
C GLN A 61 -2.43 2.75 -6.87
N THR A 62 -2.48 3.58 -5.82
CA THR A 62 -2.30 3.13 -4.44
C THR A 62 -3.40 2.14 -4.03
N GLY A 63 -4.64 2.40 -4.44
CA GLY A 63 -5.76 1.46 -4.23
C GLY A 63 -5.54 0.13 -4.94
N LEU A 64 -5.06 0.14 -6.19
CA LEU A 64 -4.74 -1.09 -6.94
C LEU A 64 -3.66 -1.92 -6.23
N ILE A 65 -2.55 -1.27 -5.83
CA ILE A 65 -1.45 -1.94 -5.10
C ILE A 65 -1.95 -2.54 -3.79
N SER A 66 -2.81 -1.83 -3.06
CA SER A 66 -3.39 -2.33 -1.80
C SER A 66 -4.31 -3.53 -2.02
N ALA A 67 -5.13 -3.51 -3.08
CA ALA A 67 -5.96 -4.65 -3.45
C ALA A 67 -5.12 -5.86 -3.87
N ILE A 68 -4.03 -5.66 -4.63
CA ILE A 68 -3.08 -6.72 -5.00
C ILE A 68 -2.44 -7.33 -3.75
N ALA A 69 -1.98 -6.51 -2.80
CA ALA A 69 -1.42 -6.98 -1.54
C ALA A 69 -2.42 -7.83 -0.73
N ALA A 70 -3.69 -7.42 -0.69
CA ALA A 70 -4.75 -8.22 -0.05
C ALA A 70 -5.00 -9.56 -0.75
N MET A 71 -4.98 -9.58 -2.10
CA MET A 71 -5.08 -10.82 -2.87
C MET A 71 -3.88 -11.75 -2.63
N HIS A 72 -2.67 -11.20 -2.56
CA HIS A 72 -1.46 -11.98 -2.24
C HIS A 72 -1.53 -12.57 -0.82
N LYS A 73 -2.08 -11.84 0.16
CA LYS A 73 -2.31 -12.36 1.51
C LYS A 73 -3.25 -13.58 1.52
N ILE A 74 -4.28 -13.63 0.67
CA ILE A 74 -5.14 -14.83 0.57
C ILE A 74 -4.57 -15.93 -0.35
N GLY A 75 -3.37 -15.74 -0.90
CA GLY A 75 -2.74 -16.69 -1.83
C GLY A 75 -3.28 -16.64 -3.26
N THR A 76 -3.92 -15.54 -3.64
CA THR A 76 -4.54 -15.32 -4.95
C THR A 76 -3.63 -14.49 -5.85
N ASN A 77 -3.35 -14.98 -7.06
CA ASN A 77 -2.61 -14.21 -8.06
C ASN A 77 -3.52 -13.15 -8.72
N VAL A 78 -2.98 -11.99 -9.08
CA VAL A 78 -3.74 -10.93 -9.77
C VAL A 78 -3.33 -10.84 -11.24
N TYR A 79 -4.32 -10.96 -12.11
CA TYR A 79 -4.21 -10.79 -13.56
C TYR A 79 -4.91 -9.50 -13.98
N VAL A 80 -4.24 -8.64 -14.74
CA VAL A 80 -4.89 -7.43 -15.28
C VAL A 80 -5.14 -7.58 -16.77
N ASP A 81 -6.20 -6.93 -17.25
CA ASP A 81 -6.45 -6.82 -18.68
C ASP A 81 -5.42 -5.88 -19.33
N LEU A 82 -4.78 -6.35 -20.41
CA LEU A 82 -3.65 -5.72 -21.07
C LEU A 82 -3.98 -5.40 -22.52
N VAL A 83 -4.00 -4.11 -22.84
CA VAL A 83 -4.30 -3.62 -24.19
C VAL A 83 -3.02 -3.24 -24.93
N TRP A 84 -2.55 -4.13 -25.81
CA TRP A 84 -1.40 -3.91 -26.70
C TRP A 84 -1.78 -3.56 -28.14
N ASN A 85 -3.05 -3.78 -28.50
CA ASN A 85 -3.54 -3.59 -29.87
C ASN A 85 -3.66 -2.10 -30.27
N HIS A 86 -4.38 -1.32 -29.47
CA HIS A 86 -4.81 0.05 -29.85
C HIS A 86 -4.65 1.06 -28.70
N ASN A 87 -4.99 2.31 -28.99
CA ASN A 87 -5.30 3.39 -28.06
C ASN A 87 -6.81 3.73 -28.13
N GLY A 88 -7.24 4.81 -27.49
CA GLY A 88 -8.64 5.27 -27.50
C GLY A 88 -9.21 5.72 -28.86
N TYR A 89 -10.30 6.48 -28.83
CA TYR A 89 -11.08 6.87 -30.02
C TYR A 89 -10.61 8.16 -30.69
N SER A 90 -9.84 8.98 -29.99
CA SER A 90 -9.40 10.29 -30.47
C SER A 90 -8.44 10.17 -31.66
N THR A 91 -8.77 10.92 -32.72
CA THR A 91 -8.08 11.05 -34.02
C THR A 91 -7.52 12.46 -34.29
N LEU A 92 -6.90 12.68 -35.44
CA LEU A 92 -6.52 14.03 -35.93
C LEU A 92 -7.73 14.98 -36.00
N GLY A 93 -8.94 14.50 -36.30
CA GLY A 93 -10.13 15.35 -36.47
C GLY A 93 -10.86 15.69 -35.17
N THR A 94 -10.46 15.10 -34.04
CA THR A 94 -11.20 15.19 -32.78
C THR A 94 -11.42 16.64 -32.36
N THR A 95 -12.64 16.94 -31.94
CA THR A 95 -13.18 18.24 -31.46
C THR A 95 -13.44 19.37 -32.44
N ASP A 96 -12.69 19.55 -33.52
CA ASP A 96 -12.83 20.79 -34.33
C ASP A 96 -12.38 20.72 -35.80
N GLY A 97 -11.86 19.58 -36.27
CA GLY A 97 -11.31 19.47 -37.63
C GLY A 97 -10.01 20.27 -37.85
N THR A 98 -9.39 20.83 -36.82
CA THR A 98 -8.17 21.66 -36.89
C THR A 98 -6.93 21.02 -36.25
N ASN A 99 -6.99 19.71 -36.00
CA ASN A 99 -5.89 18.91 -35.49
C ASN A 99 -5.47 19.18 -34.04
N THR A 100 -6.44 19.58 -33.20
CA THR A 100 -6.16 19.97 -31.81
C THR A 100 -5.69 18.79 -30.96
N PHE A 101 -6.14 17.56 -31.20
CA PHE A 101 -5.63 16.39 -30.48
C PHE A 101 -4.15 16.08 -30.78
N ALA A 102 -3.71 16.22 -32.04
CA ALA A 102 -2.27 16.03 -32.35
C ALA A 102 -1.44 17.19 -31.80
N LYS A 103 -1.97 18.43 -31.81
CA LYS A 103 -1.32 19.56 -31.14
C LYS A 103 -1.25 19.37 -29.63
N ALA A 104 -2.14 18.60 -29.02
CA ALA A 104 -2.03 18.18 -27.61
C ALA A 104 -0.98 17.09 -27.38
N GLY A 105 -0.30 16.61 -28.43
CA GLY A 105 0.68 15.53 -28.38
C GLY A 105 0.07 14.14 -28.60
N GLY A 106 -1.25 14.02 -28.78
CA GLY A 106 -1.96 12.75 -28.94
C GLY A 106 -1.97 11.91 -27.66
N TYR A 107 -1.73 10.61 -27.81
CA TYR A 107 -1.62 9.65 -26.70
C TYR A 107 -0.21 9.69 -26.09
N PRO A 108 -0.05 9.79 -24.76
CA PRO A 108 1.25 9.69 -24.10
C PRO A 108 2.06 8.47 -24.56
N GLY A 109 3.30 8.68 -25.03
CA GLY A 109 4.18 7.64 -25.56
C GLY A 109 3.98 7.30 -27.04
N PHE A 110 2.94 7.84 -27.67
CA PHE A 110 2.65 7.68 -29.09
C PHE A 110 2.50 9.04 -29.78
N SER A 111 2.61 9.04 -31.10
CA SER A 111 2.37 10.22 -31.91
C SER A 111 1.41 9.83 -33.01
N ILE A 112 0.27 10.53 -33.06
CA ILE A 112 -0.73 10.38 -34.12
C ILE A 112 -0.33 11.16 -35.38
N GLN A 113 0.66 12.05 -35.27
CA GLN A 113 1.29 12.74 -36.38
C GLN A 113 2.73 13.14 -36.03
N LEU A 114 3.70 12.59 -36.76
CA LEU A 114 5.07 13.09 -36.72
C LEU A 114 5.14 14.34 -37.62
N GLN A 115 5.64 15.46 -37.09
CA GLN A 115 5.67 16.74 -37.81
C GLN A 115 6.31 16.62 -39.20
N ASN A 116 5.67 17.26 -40.18
CA ASN A 116 6.15 17.40 -41.55
C ASN A 116 7.30 18.42 -41.60
N THR A 117 8.52 18.01 -41.96
CA THR A 117 9.66 18.92 -42.13
C THR A 117 9.74 19.58 -43.52
N ASN A 118 8.71 19.44 -44.37
CA ASN A 118 8.68 20.04 -45.71
C ASN A 118 7.81 21.31 -45.78
N PRO A 119 8.41 22.50 -45.83
CA PRO A 119 7.66 23.76 -45.93
C PRO A 119 6.94 23.96 -47.28
N ASN A 120 7.26 23.17 -48.31
CA ASN A 120 6.68 23.32 -49.65
C ASN A 120 5.48 22.40 -49.92
N ASN A 121 5.11 21.52 -48.98
CA ASN A 121 3.93 20.67 -49.11
C ASN A 121 3.30 20.39 -47.73
N PRO A 122 2.62 21.36 -47.12
CA PRO A 122 2.10 21.25 -45.75
C PRO A 122 1.03 20.17 -45.57
N GLY A 123 0.45 19.64 -46.65
CA GLY A 123 -0.54 18.54 -46.61
C GLY A 123 0.04 17.13 -46.70
N TYR A 124 1.35 16.96 -46.90
CA TYR A 124 1.99 15.65 -47.08
C TYR A 124 3.42 15.67 -46.52
N ASN A 125 3.75 14.75 -45.60
CA ASN A 125 5.11 14.66 -45.08
C ASN A 125 6.11 14.15 -46.14
N THR A 126 7.37 14.58 -46.05
CA THR A 126 8.48 14.23 -46.96
C THR A 126 8.96 12.77 -46.89
N LEU A 127 8.32 11.92 -46.08
CA LEU A 127 8.57 10.49 -45.99
C LEU A 127 7.50 9.64 -46.71
N GLY A 128 6.46 10.27 -47.29
CA GLY A 128 5.45 9.58 -48.11
C GLY A 128 4.36 8.82 -47.34
N TYR A 129 4.14 9.11 -46.05
CA TYR A 129 3.12 8.43 -45.25
C TYR A 129 1.80 9.22 -45.15
N SER A 130 0.69 8.58 -45.49
CA SER A 130 -0.69 9.09 -45.39
C SER A 130 -1.43 8.42 -44.23
N ASN A 131 -1.20 8.86 -42.99
CA ASN A 131 -1.80 8.24 -41.80
C ASN A 131 -2.72 9.28 -41.12
N VAL A 132 -3.97 9.32 -41.56
CA VAL A 132 -4.85 10.52 -41.50
C VAL A 132 -5.59 10.68 -40.15
N ASP A 133 -5.35 9.82 -39.18
CA ASP A 133 -6.09 9.87 -37.90
C ASP A 133 -5.37 9.24 -36.70
N GLY A 134 -4.08 8.93 -36.81
CA GLY A 134 -3.32 8.27 -35.75
C GLY A 134 -3.38 6.74 -35.77
N ASP A 135 -4.27 6.20 -36.59
CA ASP A 135 -4.19 4.82 -37.07
C ASP A 135 -3.05 4.73 -38.07
N PHE A 136 -2.21 3.72 -37.89
CA PHE A 136 -1.05 3.51 -38.75
C PHE A 136 -1.38 2.67 -39.99
N HIS A 137 -2.62 2.20 -40.10
CA HIS A 137 -3.26 1.66 -41.29
C HIS A 137 -4.16 2.70 -41.95
N GLY A 138 -4.52 2.49 -43.22
CA GLY A 138 -5.47 3.36 -43.91
C GLY A 138 -6.88 3.24 -43.32
N ALA A 139 -7.62 4.35 -43.21
CA ALA A 139 -8.96 4.40 -42.60
C ALA A 139 -10.03 3.50 -43.25
N ASN A 140 -9.76 2.94 -44.43
CA ASN A 140 -10.63 1.99 -45.13
C ASN A 140 -10.05 0.56 -45.18
N GLU A 141 -8.90 0.33 -44.55
CA GLU A 141 -8.35 -1.01 -44.39
C GLU A 141 -9.25 -1.83 -43.44
N GLY A 142 -9.28 -3.13 -43.67
CA GLY A 142 -10.13 -4.04 -42.93
C GLY A 142 -9.46 -5.41 -42.77
N GLY A 143 -10.17 -6.32 -42.13
CA GLY A 143 -9.62 -7.59 -41.69
C GLY A 143 -9.08 -7.50 -40.26
N ASP A 144 -8.58 -8.62 -39.76
CA ASP A 144 -8.25 -8.74 -38.34
C ASP A 144 -7.07 -7.84 -37.93
N ILE A 145 -6.02 -7.75 -38.76
CA ILE A 145 -4.77 -7.03 -38.40
C ILE A 145 -4.78 -5.55 -38.80
N ASN A 146 -5.36 -5.19 -39.95
CA ASN A 146 -5.25 -3.83 -40.49
C ASN A 146 -6.50 -2.98 -40.27
N GLY A 147 -7.52 -3.53 -39.60
CA GLY A 147 -8.79 -2.87 -39.38
C GLY A 147 -9.01 -2.51 -37.91
N ARG A 148 -9.53 -1.32 -37.66
CA ARG A 148 -9.83 -0.85 -36.31
C ARG A 148 -10.86 -1.73 -35.62
N VAL A 149 -10.48 -2.28 -34.47
CA VAL A 149 -11.44 -2.96 -33.59
C VAL A 149 -12.32 -1.90 -32.90
N ALA A 150 -13.64 -1.99 -33.07
CA ALA A 150 -14.62 -1.10 -32.46
C ALA A 150 -14.38 0.43 -32.68
N GLY A 151 -13.63 0.81 -33.72
CA GLY A 151 -13.27 2.21 -33.99
C GLY A 151 -12.12 2.77 -33.14
N LEU A 152 -11.42 1.92 -32.39
CA LEU A 152 -10.23 2.26 -31.60
C LEU A 152 -9.00 2.42 -32.49
N ILE A 153 -8.02 3.20 -32.04
CA ILE A 153 -6.88 3.60 -32.89
C ILE A 153 -5.71 2.63 -32.74
N ASP A 154 -5.48 1.83 -33.78
CA ASP A 154 -4.47 0.76 -33.78
C ASP A 154 -3.05 1.31 -33.65
N ILE A 155 -2.22 0.56 -32.92
CA ILE A 155 -0.80 0.85 -32.76
C ILE A 155 -0.06 0.07 -33.85
N ALA A 156 0.77 0.73 -34.68
CA ALA A 156 1.65 -0.02 -35.57
C ALA A 156 2.89 -0.54 -34.83
N GLN A 157 2.82 -1.78 -34.36
CA GLN A 157 3.92 -2.43 -33.66
C GLN A 157 5.14 -2.61 -34.58
N GLU A 158 4.95 -2.70 -35.91
CA GLU A 158 6.02 -2.92 -36.88
C GLU A 158 6.87 -1.68 -37.19
N LYS A 159 6.39 -0.47 -36.85
CA LYS A 159 7.15 0.77 -37.12
C LYS A 159 8.27 0.96 -36.11
N ASN A 160 9.48 1.16 -36.62
CA ASN A 160 10.67 1.34 -35.80
C ASN A 160 11.04 2.82 -35.54
N TYR A 161 10.07 3.67 -35.23
CA TYR A 161 10.35 5.07 -34.90
C TYR A 161 10.92 5.20 -33.49
N GLN A 162 12.19 5.61 -33.38
CA GLN A 162 12.94 5.64 -32.13
C GLN A 162 12.81 7.00 -31.44
N PHE A 163 12.25 7.00 -30.23
CA PHE A 163 12.09 8.20 -29.41
C PHE A 163 12.23 7.87 -27.92
N ILE A 164 12.59 8.87 -27.12
CA ILE A 164 12.28 8.86 -25.67
C ILE A 164 10.78 9.14 -25.56
N ARG A 165 10.00 8.11 -25.25
CA ARG A 165 8.53 8.13 -25.32
C ARG A 165 7.83 8.64 -24.05
N ASN A 166 8.47 8.57 -22.89
CA ASN A 166 8.12 9.38 -21.71
C ASN A 166 9.23 10.41 -21.47
N PRO A 167 9.23 11.58 -22.15
CA PRO A 167 10.31 12.55 -22.06
C PRO A 167 10.65 12.96 -20.61
N VAL A 168 11.94 12.95 -20.26
CA VAL A 168 12.45 13.29 -18.92
C VAL A 168 13.09 14.68 -18.91
N THR A 169 14.03 14.90 -19.83
CA THR A 169 14.85 16.11 -19.89
C THR A 169 14.30 17.10 -20.93
N PRO A 170 13.98 18.35 -20.55
CA PRO A 170 13.61 19.39 -21.51
C PRO A 170 14.71 19.61 -22.57
N GLY A 171 14.32 19.72 -23.83
CA GLY A 171 15.23 20.02 -24.94
C GLY A 171 16.06 18.85 -25.48
N ASP A 172 15.90 17.62 -24.95
CA ASP A 172 16.53 16.44 -25.57
C ASP A 172 15.92 16.18 -26.96
N SER A 173 16.78 16.16 -27.99
CA SER A 173 16.37 16.00 -29.38
C SER A 173 15.81 14.61 -29.71
N ARG A 174 16.01 13.64 -28.81
CA ARG A 174 15.48 12.28 -28.92
C ARG A 174 14.06 12.17 -28.36
N ASN A 175 13.56 13.19 -27.67
CA ASN A 175 12.21 13.19 -27.12
C ASN A 175 11.17 13.05 -28.23
N LEU A 176 10.11 12.29 -27.93
CA LEU A 176 8.89 12.34 -28.72
C LEU A 176 8.35 13.79 -28.69
N PRO A 177 7.83 14.34 -29.81
CA PRO A 177 7.36 15.72 -29.85
C PRO A 177 6.30 16.00 -28.77
N ALA A 178 6.56 17.03 -27.96
CA ALA A 178 5.64 17.48 -26.92
C ALA A 178 4.40 18.15 -27.52
N GLY A 179 3.26 18.00 -26.85
CA GLY A 179 2.08 18.79 -27.14
C GLY A 179 2.36 20.30 -26.95
N THR A 180 1.77 21.12 -27.82
CA THR A 180 1.88 22.58 -27.83
C THR A 180 0.57 23.28 -27.47
N GLN A 181 -0.57 22.57 -27.52
CA GLN A 181 -1.89 23.11 -27.19
C GLN A 181 -2.70 22.07 -26.41
N SER A 182 -3.21 22.43 -25.22
CA SER A 182 -4.02 21.49 -24.44
C SER A 182 -5.39 21.21 -25.07
N LEU A 183 -5.86 19.96 -24.97
CA LEU A 183 -7.21 19.54 -25.31
C LEU A 183 -7.88 18.92 -24.08
N PHE A 184 -9.01 19.48 -23.63
CA PHE A 184 -9.72 19.05 -22.41
C PHE A 184 -8.80 18.95 -21.16
N GLY A 185 -7.84 19.88 -21.04
CA GLY A 185 -6.86 19.88 -19.94
C GLY A 185 -5.76 18.82 -20.08
N ARG A 186 -5.71 18.07 -21.19
CA ARG A 186 -4.68 17.07 -21.47
C ARG A 186 -3.57 17.69 -22.31
N LEU A 187 -2.32 17.35 -22.01
CA LEU A 187 -1.12 17.72 -22.76
C LEU A 187 -0.10 16.59 -22.62
N ALA A 188 0.19 15.90 -23.72
CA ALA A 188 1.00 14.69 -23.76
C ALA A 188 2.46 14.96 -24.16
N ASN A 189 3.34 14.00 -23.84
CA ASN A 189 4.74 13.97 -24.22
C ASN A 189 5.57 15.19 -23.74
N VAL A 190 5.09 15.88 -22.71
CA VAL A 190 5.82 17.00 -22.09
C VAL A 190 6.97 16.46 -21.22
N PRO A 191 8.21 16.93 -21.40
CA PRO A 191 9.32 16.54 -20.54
C PRO A 191 9.06 16.83 -19.07
N ASN A 192 9.18 15.79 -18.24
CA ASN A 192 9.02 15.88 -16.79
C ASN A 192 10.05 14.97 -16.14
N ALA A 193 10.85 15.52 -15.22
CA ALA A 193 11.87 14.75 -14.50
C ALA A 193 11.28 13.51 -13.80
N SER A 194 10.04 13.59 -13.30
CA SER A 194 9.32 12.48 -12.66
C SER A 194 9.08 11.28 -13.59
N ASN A 195 9.13 11.46 -14.92
CA ASN A 195 8.98 10.36 -15.88
C ASN A 195 10.13 9.34 -15.82
N ALA A 196 11.26 9.67 -15.16
CA ALA A 196 12.35 8.72 -14.94
C ALA A 196 11.86 7.44 -14.22
N GLN A 197 10.82 7.53 -13.39
CA GLN A 197 10.20 6.38 -12.71
C GLN A 197 9.61 5.33 -13.66
N PHE A 198 9.36 5.70 -14.92
CA PHE A 198 8.82 4.81 -15.94
C PHE A 198 9.92 4.11 -16.75
N TYR A 199 11.20 4.32 -16.42
CA TYR A 199 12.33 3.64 -17.05
C TYR A 199 13.06 2.68 -16.10
N PRO A 200 13.55 1.53 -16.61
CA PRO A 200 14.52 0.72 -15.87
C PRO A 200 15.79 1.51 -15.54
N ASP A 201 16.44 1.12 -14.44
CA ASP A 201 17.73 1.67 -14.02
C ASP A 201 18.85 0.80 -14.64
N ARG A 202 19.69 1.41 -15.47
CA ARG A 202 20.77 0.72 -16.18
C ARG A 202 22.07 0.67 -15.40
N ASP A 203 22.14 1.35 -14.25
CA ASP A 203 23.23 1.20 -13.28
C ASP A 203 23.05 -0.06 -12.41
N LEU A 204 21.85 -0.65 -12.38
CA LEU A 204 21.61 -1.97 -11.78
C LEU A 204 22.21 -3.12 -12.61
N PRO A 205 22.51 -4.28 -11.99
CA PRO A 205 22.97 -5.45 -12.72
C PRO A 205 22.00 -5.89 -13.81
N LYS A 206 22.51 -6.02 -15.04
CA LYS A 206 21.73 -6.51 -16.18
C LYS A 206 21.69 -8.03 -16.22
N ASN A 207 20.58 -8.58 -16.71
CA ASN A 207 20.43 -9.99 -17.02
C ASN A 207 20.48 -10.19 -18.54
N THR A 208 21.61 -10.71 -19.06
CA THR A 208 21.77 -10.99 -20.50
C THR A 208 21.28 -12.40 -20.80
N VAL A 209 20.27 -12.52 -21.65
CA VAL A 209 19.67 -13.82 -22.01
C VAL A 209 19.57 -13.99 -23.52
N TRP A 210 19.58 -15.25 -23.98
CA TRP A 210 19.36 -15.58 -25.38
C TRP A 210 17.86 -15.62 -25.69
N ASP A 211 17.40 -14.95 -26.73
CA ASP A 211 16.05 -15.12 -27.25
C ASP A 211 16.09 -15.84 -28.60
N ALA A 212 15.57 -17.07 -28.61
CA ALA A 212 15.51 -17.89 -29.81
C ALA A 212 14.50 -17.37 -30.85
N ARG A 213 13.50 -16.57 -30.44
CA ARG A 213 12.47 -16.04 -31.35
C ARG A 213 12.97 -14.83 -32.13
N THR A 214 13.82 -14.01 -31.52
CA THR A 214 14.51 -12.90 -32.18
C THR A 214 15.92 -13.26 -32.67
N ASN A 215 16.41 -14.46 -32.32
CA ASN A 215 17.75 -14.96 -32.64
C ASN A 215 18.86 -13.99 -32.20
N SER A 216 18.75 -13.49 -30.96
CA SER A 216 19.66 -12.47 -30.44
C SER A 216 19.88 -12.59 -28.93
N PHE A 217 20.99 -12.04 -28.43
CA PHE A 217 21.17 -11.79 -27.00
C PHE A 217 20.53 -10.45 -26.63
N VAL A 218 19.77 -10.46 -25.54
CA VAL A 218 19.07 -9.28 -25.04
C VAL A 218 19.47 -8.99 -23.59
N ASP A 219 19.72 -7.71 -23.30
CA ASP A 219 19.99 -7.24 -21.95
C ASP A 219 18.67 -6.80 -21.30
N LEU A 220 18.31 -7.45 -20.18
CA LEU A 220 17.15 -7.09 -19.39
C LEU A 220 17.60 -6.30 -18.16
N TYR A 221 17.13 -5.05 -18.05
CA TYR A 221 17.38 -4.16 -16.91
C TYR A 221 16.12 -4.04 -16.06
N ASP A 222 16.26 -3.96 -14.75
CA ASP A 222 15.15 -3.88 -13.81
C ASP A 222 14.83 -2.43 -13.42
N PHE A 223 13.58 -2.21 -13.01
CA PHE A 223 13.19 -0.98 -12.34
C PHE A 223 13.78 -0.94 -10.93
N ASN A 224 14.17 0.26 -10.49
CA ASN A 224 14.74 0.46 -9.16
C ASN A 224 13.65 0.87 -8.17
N SER A 225 13.00 -0.11 -7.54
CA SER A 225 11.95 0.18 -6.54
C SER A 225 12.47 0.94 -5.31
N ALA A 226 13.77 0.87 -5.01
CA ALA A 226 14.39 1.60 -3.88
C ALA A 226 14.73 3.05 -4.23
N SER A 227 14.91 3.37 -5.52
CA SER A 227 15.11 4.71 -6.02
C SER A 227 14.43 4.86 -7.38
N PRO A 228 13.08 4.98 -7.42
CA PRO A 228 12.33 4.98 -8.68
C PRO A 228 12.79 6.07 -9.66
N MET A 229 13.27 7.19 -9.13
CA MET A 229 13.77 8.32 -9.92
C MET A 229 15.13 8.09 -10.61
N ALA A 230 15.78 6.94 -10.39
CA ALA A 230 17.06 6.59 -11.01
C ALA A 230 16.92 5.94 -12.41
N GLY A 231 15.70 5.80 -12.93
CA GLY A 231 15.49 5.20 -14.24
C GLY A 231 16.12 5.99 -15.39
N ASP A 232 16.68 5.27 -16.37
CA ASP A 232 17.39 5.86 -17.50
C ASP A 232 16.50 5.98 -18.74
N ALA A 233 16.22 7.21 -19.14
CA ALA A 233 15.50 7.48 -20.38
C ALA A 233 16.27 6.92 -21.59
N VAL A 234 15.63 6.02 -22.34
CA VAL A 234 16.17 5.43 -23.57
C VAL A 234 15.26 5.69 -24.77
N THR A 235 15.86 5.71 -25.96
CA THR A 235 15.09 5.70 -27.20
C THR A 235 14.55 4.31 -27.48
N GLU A 236 13.27 4.23 -27.82
CA GLU A 236 12.59 2.98 -28.15
C GLU A 236 11.49 3.20 -29.20
N ASN A 237 11.04 2.10 -29.81
CA ASN A 237 9.86 2.10 -30.69
C ASN A 237 8.58 1.83 -29.89
N ALA A 238 7.43 1.79 -30.57
CA ALA A 238 6.13 1.58 -29.94
C ALA A 238 6.08 0.24 -29.16
N THR A 239 6.61 -0.83 -29.75
CA THR A 239 6.72 -2.15 -29.11
C THR A 239 7.61 -2.12 -27.87
N GLY A 240 8.75 -1.42 -27.91
CA GLY A 240 9.62 -1.23 -26.74
C GLY A 240 8.91 -0.51 -25.58
N TYR A 241 8.12 0.52 -25.88
CA TYR A 241 7.28 1.21 -24.90
C TYR A 241 6.23 0.27 -24.26
N LEU A 242 5.57 -0.57 -25.05
CA LEU A 242 4.62 -1.58 -24.56
C LEU A 242 5.30 -2.63 -23.67
N MET A 243 6.49 -3.11 -24.06
CA MET A 243 7.32 -3.99 -23.24
C MET A 243 7.68 -3.35 -21.90
N ARG A 244 8.12 -2.09 -21.93
CA ARG A 244 8.52 -1.34 -20.73
C ARG A 244 7.35 -1.15 -19.78
N ASN A 245 6.17 -0.79 -20.28
CA ASN A 245 4.95 -0.67 -19.47
C ASN A 245 4.54 -2.02 -18.84
N THR A 246 4.61 -3.10 -19.60
CA THR A 246 4.27 -4.44 -19.10
C THR A 246 5.23 -4.89 -18.01
N LYS A 247 6.53 -4.66 -18.19
CA LYS A 247 7.54 -4.93 -17.15
C LYS A 247 7.34 -4.05 -15.92
N TRP A 248 6.99 -2.77 -16.10
CA TRP A 248 6.68 -1.84 -15.01
C TRP A 248 5.48 -2.31 -14.18
N MET A 249 4.40 -2.75 -14.84
CA MET A 249 3.23 -3.34 -14.18
C MET A 249 3.59 -4.55 -13.30
N VAL A 250 4.50 -5.41 -13.76
CA VAL A 250 4.98 -6.53 -12.94
C VAL A 250 5.84 -6.06 -11.78
N GLN A 251 6.84 -5.20 -12.02
CA GLN A 251 7.88 -4.87 -11.03
C GLN A 251 7.51 -3.79 -10.02
N GLN A 252 6.73 -2.79 -10.44
CA GLN A 252 6.37 -1.64 -9.62
C GLN A 252 4.97 -1.75 -9.04
N ILE A 253 4.05 -2.44 -9.73
CA ILE A 253 2.64 -2.57 -9.30
C ILE A 253 2.35 -3.93 -8.65
N GLY A 254 3.14 -4.97 -8.95
CA GLY A 254 3.02 -6.28 -8.32
C GLY A 254 2.07 -7.26 -9.02
N ILE A 255 1.78 -7.03 -10.30
CA ILE A 255 0.90 -7.88 -11.12
C ILE A 255 1.55 -9.26 -11.38
N ASP A 256 0.75 -10.33 -11.28
CA ASP A 256 1.22 -11.72 -11.45
C ASP A 256 0.98 -12.28 -12.85
N GLY A 257 0.25 -11.55 -13.69
CA GLY A 257 -0.05 -11.97 -15.04
C GLY A 257 -1.07 -11.11 -15.75
N PHE A 258 -1.45 -11.53 -16.95
CA PHE A 258 -2.21 -10.68 -17.86
C PHE A 258 -3.26 -11.46 -18.65
N ARG A 259 -4.41 -10.85 -18.87
CA ARG A 259 -5.31 -11.20 -19.98
C ARG A 259 -4.96 -10.26 -21.13
N ILE A 260 -4.55 -10.76 -22.28
CA ILE A 260 -4.15 -9.93 -23.42
C ILE A 260 -5.38 -9.68 -24.31
N ASP A 261 -5.84 -8.43 -24.32
CA ASP A 261 -7.00 -7.97 -25.08
C ASP A 261 -6.78 -8.00 -26.58
N ALA A 262 -7.83 -8.36 -27.33
CA ALA A 262 -7.89 -8.23 -28.78
C ALA A 262 -6.65 -8.76 -29.50
N ALA A 263 -6.06 -9.87 -29.02
CA ALA A 263 -4.76 -10.35 -29.47
C ALA A 263 -4.77 -10.76 -30.95
N LYS A 264 -5.94 -11.14 -31.48
CA LYS A 264 -6.16 -11.42 -32.90
C LYS A 264 -5.82 -10.24 -33.81
N HIS A 265 -5.92 -9.02 -33.28
CA HIS A 265 -5.84 -7.77 -34.04
C HIS A 265 -4.45 -7.16 -34.10
N MET A 266 -3.45 -7.80 -33.46
CA MET A 266 -2.05 -7.39 -33.57
C MET A 266 -1.19 -8.50 -34.17
N PRO A 267 -0.06 -8.16 -34.81
CA PRO A 267 0.83 -9.17 -35.37
C PRO A 267 1.34 -10.16 -34.32
N THR A 268 1.22 -11.46 -34.58
CA THR A 268 1.58 -12.53 -33.61
C THR A 268 3.04 -12.46 -33.16
N TRP A 269 3.95 -11.94 -33.99
CA TRP A 269 5.35 -11.77 -33.62
C TRP A 269 5.54 -10.80 -32.45
N ALA A 270 4.61 -9.85 -32.22
CA ALA A 270 4.67 -8.90 -31.12
C ALA A 270 4.63 -9.61 -29.75
N LEU A 271 3.96 -10.77 -29.69
CA LEU A 271 3.85 -11.57 -28.48
C LEU A 271 5.19 -12.22 -28.07
N ASN A 272 6.15 -12.36 -28.98
CA ASN A 272 7.51 -12.77 -28.60
C ASN A 272 8.19 -11.69 -27.73
N TYR A 273 7.94 -10.42 -28.04
CA TYR A 273 8.43 -9.29 -27.25
C TYR A 273 7.66 -9.13 -25.93
N TYR A 274 6.38 -9.48 -25.90
CA TYR A 274 5.64 -9.66 -24.65
C TYR A 274 6.36 -10.67 -23.75
N ASP A 275 6.63 -11.89 -24.24
CA ASP A 275 7.31 -12.93 -23.47
C ASP A 275 8.66 -12.44 -22.94
N GLN A 276 9.44 -11.75 -23.78
CA GLN A 276 10.72 -11.14 -23.38
C GLN A 276 10.55 -10.11 -22.25
N SER A 277 9.49 -9.31 -22.26
CA SER A 277 9.26 -8.25 -21.26
C SER A 277 8.92 -8.81 -19.87
N VAL A 278 8.21 -9.94 -19.81
CA VAL A 278 7.78 -10.58 -18.56
C VAL A 278 8.72 -11.68 -18.09
N TYR A 279 9.60 -12.17 -18.97
CA TYR A 279 10.61 -13.16 -18.62
C TYR A 279 11.55 -12.62 -17.52
N ALA A 280 11.60 -13.34 -16.40
CA ALA A 280 12.34 -12.96 -15.20
C ALA A 280 11.98 -11.58 -14.60
N ALA A 281 10.83 -11.00 -14.98
CA ALA A 281 10.41 -9.69 -14.51
C ALA A 281 9.97 -9.72 -13.05
N SER A 282 9.19 -10.72 -12.63
CA SER A 282 8.69 -10.82 -11.25
C SER A 282 9.84 -10.90 -10.25
N LYS A 283 9.78 -10.08 -9.20
CA LYS A 283 10.73 -10.14 -8.07
C LYS A 283 10.18 -10.89 -6.87
N ARG A 284 8.92 -11.34 -6.96
CA ARG A 284 8.29 -12.17 -5.93
C ARG A 284 8.85 -13.59 -6.01
N THR A 285 9.33 -14.10 -4.89
CA THR A 285 9.77 -15.49 -4.73
C THR A 285 8.66 -16.34 -4.14
N LEU A 286 8.53 -17.56 -4.63
CA LEU A 286 7.77 -18.62 -3.99
C LEU A 286 8.49 -19.09 -2.74
N LEU A 287 7.80 -19.85 -1.89
CA LEU A 287 8.32 -20.29 -0.59
C LEU A 287 9.51 -21.25 -0.74
N ASP A 288 9.63 -21.97 -1.86
CA ASP A 288 10.80 -22.80 -2.20
C ASP A 288 12.01 -21.98 -2.71
N GLY A 289 11.90 -20.65 -2.78
CA GLY A 289 12.92 -19.74 -3.29
C GLY A 289 12.92 -19.58 -4.80
N SER A 290 12.07 -20.30 -5.54
CA SER A 290 11.94 -20.11 -6.98
C SER A 290 11.19 -18.82 -7.31
N GLN A 291 11.38 -18.28 -8.51
CA GLN A 291 10.72 -17.05 -8.94
C GLN A 291 9.25 -17.31 -9.28
N GLN A 292 8.35 -16.43 -8.82
CA GLN A 292 6.96 -16.42 -9.28
C GLN A 292 6.92 -16.16 -10.78
N ARG A 293 6.24 -17.02 -11.51
CA ARG A 293 6.16 -16.95 -12.97
C ARG A 293 4.95 -16.13 -13.38
N ILE A 294 5.14 -15.32 -14.43
CA ILE A 294 4.05 -14.59 -15.05
C ILE A 294 3.26 -15.56 -15.91
N PHE A 295 1.94 -15.61 -15.70
CA PHE A 295 1.02 -16.36 -16.54
C PHE A 295 0.18 -15.38 -17.36
N ALA A 296 -0.04 -15.70 -18.63
CA ALA A 296 -0.92 -14.90 -19.46
C ALA A 296 -1.87 -15.76 -20.27
N PHE A 297 -3.00 -15.19 -20.63
CA PHE A 297 -3.91 -15.80 -21.59
C PHE A 297 -4.45 -14.74 -22.54
N SER A 298 -4.47 -15.05 -23.83
CA SER A 298 -4.94 -14.13 -24.86
C SER A 298 -6.46 -14.22 -25.04
N GLU A 299 -7.04 -13.13 -25.51
CA GLU A 299 -8.33 -13.17 -26.18
C GLU A 299 -8.09 -13.17 -27.69
N VAL A 300 -8.31 -14.32 -28.30
CA VAL A 300 -8.37 -14.48 -29.75
C VAL A 300 -9.76 -15.00 -30.10
N PHE A 301 -10.69 -14.09 -30.42
CA PHE A 301 -12.08 -14.44 -30.73
C PHE A 301 -12.17 -15.22 -32.06
N ASP A 302 -11.92 -16.53 -32.01
CA ASP A 302 -11.96 -17.44 -33.15
C ASP A 302 -12.28 -18.88 -32.70
N GLY A 303 -13.05 -19.61 -33.51
CA GLY A 303 -13.36 -21.02 -33.27
C GLY A 303 -12.32 -21.98 -33.88
N ASN A 304 -11.37 -21.48 -34.67
CA ASN A 304 -10.35 -22.30 -35.30
C ASN A 304 -9.16 -22.56 -34.35
N MET A 305 -9.04 -23.80 -33.89
CA MET A 305 -7.96 -24.22 -32.97
C MET A 305 -6.55 -24.01 -33.56
N GLY A 306 -6.37 -24.13 -34.88
CA GLY A 306 -5.07 -23.90 -35.52
C GLY A 306 -4.66 -22.43 -35.52
N THR A 307 -5.62 -21.51 -35.52
CA THR A 307 -5.37 -20.08 -35.30
C THR A 307 -4.93 -19.84 -33.86
N LEU A 308 -5.70 -20.32 -32.88
CA LEU A 308 -5.42 -20.13 -31.45
C LEU A 308 -4.05 -20.68 -31.04
N GLN A 309 -3.64 -21.82 -31.59
CA GLN A 309 -2.33 -22.42 -31.32
C GLN A 309 -1.14 -21.48 -31.63
N GLN A 310 -1.28 -20.54 -32.56
CA GLN A 310 -0.23 -19.55 -32.86
C GLN A 310 0.00 -18.55 -31.73
N TYR A 311 -0.98 -18.43 -30.83
CA TYR A 311 -0.96 -17.57 -29.66
C TYR A 311 -0.59 -18.35 -28.38
N ILE A 312 -0.28 -19.63 -28.43
CA ILE A 312 0.09 -20.37 -27.22
C ILE A 312 1.60 -20.56 -27.18
N ARG A 313 2.19 -20.37 -25.99
CA ARG A 313 3.60 -20.67 -25.73
C ARG A 313 3.78 -21.09 -24.28
N LYS A 314 4.09 -22.37 -24.07
CA LYS A 314 4.28 -22.99 -22.73
C LYS A 314 5.66 -23.65 -22.55
N ASP A 315 6.70 -23.05 -23.12
CA ASP A 315 8.07 -23.56 -23.04
C ASP A 315 8.81 -23.16 -21.74
N TYR A 316 8.15 -22.47 -20.80
CA TYR A 316 8.78 -22.05 -19.54
C TYR A 316 9.38 -23.23 -18.75
N ASN A 317 8.72 -24.39 -18.69
CA ASN A 317 9.22 -25.56 -17.95
C ASN A 317 10.21 -26.43 -18.74
N THR A 318 10.16 -26.39 -20.07
CA THR A 318 10.84 -27.35 -20.95
C THR A 318 11.98 -26.72 -21.74
N GLY A 319 12.09 -25.39 -21.77
CA GLY A 319 13.10 -24.65 -22.52
C GLY A 319 14.51 -24.65 -21.90
N THR A 320 15.46 -24.04 -22.61
CA THR A 320 16.88 -23.91 -22.20
C THR A 320 17.08 -22.82 -21.14
N VAL A 321 17.84 -23.10 -20.08
CA VAL A 321 18.07 -22.14 -18.96
C VAL A 321 18.89 -20.96 -19.48
N GLY A 322 18.55 -19.74 -19.06
CA GLY A 322 19.19 -18.51 -19.57
C GLY A 322 18.69 -18.08 -20.95
N SER A 323 17.56 -18.62 -21.41
CA SER A 323 16.87 -18.19 -22.63
C SER A 323 15.46 -17.69 -22.34
N VAL A 324 14.95 -16.72 -23.11
CA VAL A 324 13.57 -16.22 -23.01
C VAL A 324 12.57 -17.36 -23.25
N ARG A 325 11.62 -17.53 -22.34
CA ARG A 325 10.55 -18.53 -22.41
C ARG A 325 9.18 -17.90 -22.14
N GLY A 326 8.13 -18.48 -22.71
CA GLY A 326 6.74 -18.08 -22.55
C GLY A 326 5.96 -19.01 -21.61
N ASN A 327 4.98 -18.41 -20.94
CA ASN A 327 3.97 -19.08 -20.14
C ASN A 327 2.61 -18.43 -20.45
N ARG A 328 2.20 -18.57 -21.71
CA ARG A 328 1.05 -17.89 -22.30
C ARG A 328 0.12 -18.91 -22.95
N ASP A 329 -1.16 -18.74 -22.69
CA ASP A 329 -2.27 -19.59 -23.13
C ASP A 329 -3.30 -18.77 -23.92
N ASP A 330 -4.43 -19.37 -24.27
CA ASP A 330 -5.53 -18.69 -24.96
C ASP A 330 -6.89 -19.03 -24.33
N LEU A 331 -7.85 -18.11 -24.44
CA LEU A 331 -9.24 -18.39 -24.07
C LEU A 331 -9.81 -19.48 -24.99
N ASP A 332 -10.45 -20.50 -24.40
CA ASP A 332 -10.95 -21.66 -25.14
C ASP A 332 -12.30 -21.35 -25.83
N PHE A 333 -12.26 -20.48 -26.83
CA PHE A 333 -13.40 -20.11 -27.66
C PHE A 333 -14.07 -21.29 -28.39
N PRO A 334 -13.35 -22.29 -28.90
CA PRO A 334 -13.94 -23.49 -29.49
C PRO A 334 -14.87 -24.21 -28.51
N LEU A 335 -14.41 -24.41 -27.26
CA LEU A 335 -15.24 -24.98 -26.20
C LEU A 335 -16.40 -24.06 -25.82
N PHE A 336 -16.16 -22.75 -25.70
CA PHE A 336 -17.20 -21.77 -25.40
C PHE A 336 -18.34 -21.81 -26.44
N PHE A 337 -18.04 -21.75 -27.73
CA PHE A 337 -19.05 -21.84 -28.79
C PHE A 337 -19.77 -23.19 -28.80
N ALA A 338 -19.04 -24.29 -28.56
CA ALA A 338 -19.65 -25.60 -28.46
C ALA A 338 -20.66 -25.67 -27.30
N MET A 339 -20.30 -25.17 -26.12
CA MET A 339 -21.23 -25.08 -24.98
C MET A 339 -22.43 -24.18 -25.32
N GLN A 340 -22.20 -23.01 -25.88
CA GLN A 340 -23.27 -22.07 -26.27
C GLN A 340 -24.28 -22.72 -27.24
N ASN A 341 -23.80 -23.48 -28.22
CA ASN A 341 -24.63 -24.09 -29.26
C ASN A 341 -25.31 -25.40 -28.85
N ASN A 342 -24.84 -26.07 -27.79
CA ASN A 342 -25.29 -27.42 -27.40
C ASN A 342 -25.81 -27.52 -25.95
N LEU A 343 -25.82 -26.43 -25.19
CA LEU A 343 -26.40 -26.35 -23.84
C LEU A 343 -27.51 -25.29 -23.80
N THR A 344 -28.46 -25.42 -24.74
CA THR A 344 -29.54 -24.48 -25.01
C THR A 344 -30.84 -24.87 -24.30
N ALA A 345 -31.84 -23.98 -24.34
CA ALA A 345 -33.21 -24.31 -23.91
C ALA A 345 -33.90 -25.35 -24.84
N ASN A 346 -33.37 -25.59 -26.04
CA ASN A 346 -33.87 -26.62 -26.96
C ASN A 346 -33.12 -27.95 -26.74
N GLY A 347 -33.61 -28.75 -25.79
CA GLY A 347 -33.01 -30.05 -25.44
C GLY A 347 -32.86 -31.05 -26.59
N VAL A 348 -33.59 -30.91 -27.71
CA VAL A 348 -33.46 -31.81 -28.88
C VAL A 348 -32.17 -31.55 -29.65
N GLN A 349 -31.76 -30.28 -29.74
CA GLN A 349 -30.54 -29.82 -30.42
C GLN A 349 -29.29 -30.12 -29.58
N ASN A 350 -29.42 -30.12 -28.26
CA ASN A 350 -28.30 -30.31 -27.36
C ASN A 350 -27.58 -31.65 -27.62
N ASP A 351 -26.25 -31.62 -27.65
CA ASP A 351 -25.41 -32.78 -27.95
C ASP A 351 -24.05 -32.70 -27.24
N TRP A 352 -23.83 -33.55 -26.22
CA TRP A 352 -22.56 -33.61 -25.49
C TRP A 352 -21.38 -34.10 -26.34
N ARG A 353 -21.63 -34.86 -27.42
CA ARG A 353 -20.57 -35.32 -28.33
C ARG A 353 -19.88 -34.13 -29.02
N SER A 354 -20.64 -33.06 -29.25
CA SER A 354 -20.17 -31.81 -29.84
C SER A 354 -19.46 -30.90 -28.83
N VAL A 355 -19.58 -31.15 -27.52
CA VAL A 355 -18.96 -30.33 -26.47
C VAL A 355 -17.69 -30.99 -25.92
N LYS A 356 -17.76 -32.28 -25.56
CA LYS A 356 -16.69 -32.94 -24.79
C LYS A 356 -15.33 -33.01 -25.50
N ASN A 357 -15.33 -32.92 -26.84
CA ASN A 357 -14.12 -32.97 -27.67
C ASN A 357 -13.82 -31.62 -28.37
N ALA A 358 -14.51 -30.55 -27.99
CA ALA A 358 -14.41 -29.25 -28.65
C ALA A 358 -13.33 -28.33 -28.06
N SER A 359 -12.64 -28.76 -26.99
CA SER A 359 -11.60 -27.93 -26.38
C SER A 359 -10.37 -27.82 -27.26
N LEU A 360 -9.81 -26.60 -27.33
CA LEU A 360 -8.49 -26.29 -27.89
C LEU A 360 -7.39 -27.27 -27.46
N ASP A 361 -7.48 -27.80 -26.23
CA ASP A 361 -6.56 -28.77 -25.62
C ASP A 361 -6.26 -29.97 -26.55
N VAL A 362 -7.26 -30.40 -27.34
CA VAL A 362 -7.11 -31.53 -28.27
C VAL A 362 -6.02 -31.31 -29.33
N ASN A 363 -5.72 -30.05 -29.66
CA ASN A 363 -4.74 -29.71 -30.68
C ASN A 363 -3.30 -29.70 -30.15
N ASP A 364 -3.10 -29.82 -28.83
CA ASP A 364 -1.77 -29.96 -28.22
C ASP A 364 -1.24 -31.39 -28.39
N ASP A 365 -1.94 -32.38 -27.84
CA ASP A 365 -1.48 -33.77 -27.79
C ASP A 365 -2.54 -34.82 -28.19
N GLY A 366 -3.68 -34.38 -28.73
CA GLY A 366 -4.80 -35.24 -29.11
C GLY A 366 -5.80 -35.52 -27.99
N LEU A 367 -5.58 -35.02 -26.77
CA LEU A 367 -6.46 -35.23 -25.61
C LEU A 367 -7.23 -33.95 -25.27
N ALA A 368 -8.56 -33.96 -25.46
CA ALA A 368 -9.37 -32.75 -25.27
C ALA A 368 -9.58 -32.33 -23.79
N ASN A 369 -9.17 -33.14 -22.81
CA ASN A 369 -9.58 -32.98 -21.40
C ASN A 369 -8.46 -33.31 -20.40
N ASN A 370 -7.20 -33.10 -20.75
CA ASN A 370 -6.09 -33.25 -19.80
C ASN A 370 -5.63 -31.89 -19.22
N GLY A 371 -6.06 -30.78 -19.82
CA GLY A 371 -5.83 -29.43 -19.34
C GLY A 371 -4.41 -28.93 -19.60
N SER A 372 -3.71 -29.46 -20.60
CA SER A 372 -2.38 -29.00 -20.97
C SER A 372 -2.43 -27.62 -21.63
N GLN A 373 -3.52 -27.28 -22.33
CA GLN A 373 -3.77 -26.00 -22.96
C GLN A 373 -5.23 -25.53 -22.88
N GLY A 374 -5.42 -24.21 -23.05
CA GLY A 374 -6.71 -23.55 -23.02
C GLY A 374 -7.17 -23.12 -21.63
N VAL A 375 -7.74 -21.90 -21.59
CA VAL A 375 -8.43 -21.36 -20.41
C VAL A 375 -9.93 -21.42 -20.65
N ALA A 376 -10.61 -22.36 -19.99
CA ALA A 376 -12.04 -22.56 -20.15
C ALA A 376 -12.85 -21.45 -19.49
N PHE A 377 -13.93 -21.02 -20.13
CA PHE A 377 -14.86 -20.02 -19.57
C PHE A 377 -16.27 -20.26 -20.11
N VAL A 378 -17.28 -19.82 -19.36
CA VAL A 378 -18.70 -20.05 -19.70
C VAL A 378 -19.38 -18.77 -20.19
N SER A 379 -18.96 -17.62 -19.68
CA SER A 379 -19.48 -16.29 -19.99
C SER A 379 -18.36 -15.27 -19.77
N SER A 380 -18.46 -14.09 -20.39
CA SER A 380 -17.49 -13.01 -20.24
C SER A 380 -18.20 -11.65 -20.18
N HIS A 381 -17.41 -10.57 -20.10
CA HIS A 381 -17.92 -9.21 -20.22
C HIS A 381 -18.52 -8.89 -21.61
N ASP A 382 -18.30 -9.74 -22.62
CA ASP A 382 -18.84 -9.58 -23.99
C ASP A 382 -20.09 -10.43 -24.25
N SER A 383 -20.21 -11.59 -23.57
CA SER A 383 -21.20 -12.61 -23.91
C SER A 383 -21.81 -13.34 -22.70
N PHE A 384 -23.14 -13.50 -22.73
CA PHE A 384 -23.97 -14.10 -21.67
C PHE A 384 -23.83 -15.63 -21.54
N GLY A 385 -23.13 -16.31 -22.44
CA GLY A 385 -22.88 -17.77 -22.37
C GLY A 385 -24.07 -18.66 -22.76
N PRO A 386 -24.03 -19.97 -22.42
CA PRO A 386 -25.12 -20.91 -22.68
C PRO A 386 -26.32 -20.76 -21.73
N HIS A 387 -27.50 -21.22 -22.15
CA HIS A 387 -28.72 -21.26 -21.32
C HIS A 387 -28.51 -22.09 -20.05
N LEU A 388 -28.01 -23.31 -20.19
CA LEU A 388 -27.65 -24.18 -19.06
C LEU A 388 -26.28 -23.81 -18.46
N SER A 389 -26.13 -22.55 -18.07
CA SER A 389 -24.86 -21.99 -17.57
C SER A 389 -24.30 -22.73 -16.36
N THR A 390 -25.15 -23.19 -15.43
CA THR A 390 -24.66 -23.90 -14.22
C THR A 390 -24.14 -25.30 -14.56
N VAL A 391 -24.75 -26.00 -15.53
CA VAL A 391 -24.23 -27.27 -16.07
C VAL A 391 -22.89 -27.05 -16.78
N ALA A 392 -22.76 -25.96 -17.54
CA ALA A 392 -21.49 -25.58 -18.18
C ALA A 392 -20.39 -25.29 -17.14
N TYR A 393 -20.71 -24.59 -16.04
CA TYR A 393 -19.77 -24.38 -14.93
C TYR A 393 -19.40 -25.68 -14.21
N ALA A 394 -20.36 -26.57 -13.97
CA ALA A 394 -20.07 -27.90 -13.40
C ALA A 394 -19.10 -28.69 -14.28
N TYR A 395 -19.23 -28.59 -15.62
CA TYR A 395 -18.29 -29.18 -16.56
C TYR A 395 -16.90 -28.53 -16.50
N THR A 396 -16.81 -27.21 -16.70
CA THR A 396 -15.51 -26.50 -16.80
C THR A 396 -14.74 -26.51 -15.48
N LEU A 397 -15.42 -26.39 -14.33
CA LEU A 397 -14.77 -26.43 -13.02
C LEU A 397 -14.32 -27.83 -12.63
N MET A 398 -14.95 -28.90 -13.14
CA MET A 398 -14.50 -30.26 -12.85
C MET A 398 -13.57 -30.84 -13.93
N ARG A 399 -13.44 -30.19 -15.09
CA ARG A 399 -12.44 -30.53 -16.12
C ARG A 399 -11.02 -30.11 -15.66
N PRO A 400 -9.97 -30.90 -15.99
CA PRO A 400 -8.57 -30.47 -15.84
C PRO A 400 -8.26 -29.17 -16.61
N GLY A 401 -7.23 -28.45 -16.18
CA GLY A 401 -6.83 -27.17 -16.79
C GLY A 401 -7.45 -25.95 -16.10
N ASN A 402 -7.15 -24.74 -16.59
CA ASN A 402 -7.63 -23.49 -16.00
C ASN A 402 -9.09 -23.21 -16.38
N ALA A 403 -9.87 -22.67 -15.44
CA ALA A 403 -11.27 -22.29 -15.66
C ALA A 403 -11.57 -20.93 -15.03
N ILE A 404 -12.35 -20.09 -15.71
CA ILE A 404 -12.76 -18.76 -15.27
C ILE A 404 -14.23 -18.78 -14.84
N VAL A 405 -14.49 -18.23 -13.65
CA VAL A 405 -15.82 -17.79 -13.23
C VAL A 405 -15.92 -16.28 -13.45
N TYR A 406 -16.85 -15.86 -14.30
CA TYR A 406 -17.06 -14.44 -14.56
C TYR A 406 -18.02 -13.82 -13.55
N PHE A 407 -17.54 -12.80 -12.85
CA PHE A 407 -18.29 -12.03 -11.87
C PHE A 407 -18.30 -10.54 -12.23
N ASN A 408 -19.49 -9.95 -12.20
CA ASN A 408 -19.74 -8.53 -12.38
C ASN A 408 -20.40 -8.01 -11.09
N ALA A 409 -19.75 -7.09 -10.40
CA ALA A 409 -20.18 -6.58 -9.10
C ALA A 409 -21.24 -5.45 -9.21
N LYS A 410 -21.44 -4.88 -10.41
CA LYS A 410 -22.43 -3.83 -10.68
C LYS A 410 -22.31 -2.58 -9.80
N GLU A 411 -21.11 -2.29 -9.28
CA GLU A 411 -20.87 -1.13 -8.40
C GLU A 411 -21.15 0.20 -9.10
N PHE A 412 -20.93 0.26 -10.42
CA PHE A 412 -21.11 1.47 -11.23
C PHE A 412 -22.46 1.53 -11.95
N GLY A 413 -23.43 0.70 -11.54
CA GLY A 413 -24.82 0.74 -12.01
C GLY A 413 -25.32 -0.57 -12.63
N ASN A 414 -26.64 -0.73 -12.60
CA ASN A 414 -27.32 -1.89 -13.18
C ASN A 414 -27.63 -1.69 -14.67
N GLY A 415 -27.67 -2.77 -15.45
CA GLY A 415 -28.18 -2.76 -16.82
C GLY A 415 -27.32 -2.02 -17.83
N ARG A 416 -26.02 -1.83 -17.54
CA ARG A 416 -25.06 -1.29 -18.50
C ARG A 416 -25.00 -2.18 -19.74
N ALA A 417 -24.87 -1.56 -20.92
CA ALA A 417 -24.74 -2.31 -22.18
C ALA A 417 -23.43 -3.12 -22.24
N PHE A 418 -22.40 -2.61 -21.56
CA PHE A 418 -21.09 -3.20 -21.38
C PHE A 418 -20.49 -2.72 -20.03
N PRO A 419 -19.84 -3.58 -19.26
CA PRO A 419 -19.69 -5.03 -19.47
C PRO A 419 -20.99 -5.82 -19.21
N LYS A 420 -21.15 -7.01 -19.81
CA LYS A 420 -22.32 -7.89 -19.59
C LYS A 420 -22.38 -8.42 -18.15
N ASP A 421 -23.56 -8.87 -17.74
CA ASP A 421 -23.77 -9.47 -16.42
C ASP A 421 -23.08 -10.84 -16.29
N GLY A 422 -22.54 -11.12 -15.10
CA GLY A 422 -21.91 -12.39 -14.75
C GLY A 422 -22.70 -13.18 -13.70
N ARG A 423 -22.05 -14.16 -13.06
CA ARG A 423 -22.64 -15.02 -12.03
C ARG A 423 -22.83 -14.30 -10.70
N GLY A 424 -24.08 -14.03 -10.31
CA GLY A 424 -24.39 -13.39 -9.03
C GLY A 424 -23.99 -14.19 -7.78
N ASP A 425 -23.83 -15.50 -7.91
CA ASP A 425 -23.43 -16.44 -6.86
C ASP A 425 -21.93 -16.80 -6.88
N ALA A 426 -21.11 -16.10 -7.68
CA ALA A 426 -19.68 -16.38 -7.80
C ALA A 426 -18.91 -16.25 -6.47
N LEU A 427 -19.37 -15.39 -5.56
CA LEU A 427 -18.81 -15.21 -4.22
C LEU A 427 -19.79 -15.64 -3.11
N GLY A 428 -20.85 -16.38 -3.47
CA GLY A 428 -22.00 -16.62 -2.58
C GLY A 428 -22.95 -15.42 -2.49
N GLY A 429 -23.76 -15.38 -1.43
CA GLY A 429 -24.63 -14.24 -1.12
C GLY A 429 -26.08 -14.43 -1.53
N MET A 430 -26.72 -13.37 -2.04
CA MET A 430 -28.18 -13.34 -2.26
C MET A 430 -28.66 -14.40 -3.25
N TYR A 431 -27.82 -14.76 -4.22
CA TYR A 431 -28.17 -15.68 -5.31
C TYR A 431 -27.81 -17.15 -5.02
N GLY A 432 -27.39 -17.45 -3.79
CA GLY A 432 -26.98 -18.78 -3.34
C GLY A 432 -25.47 -19.01 -3.48
N ASP A 433 -25.06 -20.27 -3.38
CA ASP A 433 -23.68 -20.73 -3.21
C ASP A 433 -23.27 -21.78 -4.25
N ARG A 434 -24.05 -21.96 -5.32
CA ARG A 434 -23.84 -23.07 -6.28
C ARG A 434 -22.45 -23.02 -6.91
N ILE A 435 -22.02 -21.85 -7.34
CA ILE A 435 -20.70 -21.67 -7.93
C ILE A 435 -19.60 -21.84 -6.89
N THR A 436 -19.72 -21.22 -5.71
CA THR A 436 -18.74 -21.40 -4.62
C THR A 436 -18.62 -22.87 -4.20
N LYS A 437 -19.73 -23.62 -4.21
CA LYS A 437 -19.73 -25.05 -3.94
C LYS A 437 -19.02 -25.86 -5.02
N LEU A 438 -19.22 -25.51 -6.31
CA LEU A 438 -18.47 -26.14 -7.40
C LEU A 438 -16.97 -25.83 -7.34
N VAL A 439 -16.58 -24.63 -6.91
CA VAL A 439 -15.17 -24.27 -6.70
C VAL A 439 -14.57 -25.03 -5.52
N ASP A 440 -15.30 -25.18 -4.40
CA ASP A 440 -14.92 -26.03 -3.27
C ASP A 440 -14.71 -27.49 -3.71
N ILE A 441 -15.65 -28.07 -4.47
CA ILE A 441 -15.53 -29.42 -5.02
C ILE A 441 -14.34 -29.52 -5.99
N ARG A 442 -14.11 -28.51 -6.84
CA ARG A 442 -12.91 -28.47 -7.69
C ARG A 442 -11.64 -28.50 -6.85
N ASN A 443 -11.60 -27.70 -5.79
CA ASN A 443 -10.44 -27.57 -4.92
C ASN A 443 -10.17 -28.82 -4.10
N SER A 444 -11.17 -29.59 -3.70
CA SER A 444 -11.01 -30.81 -2.90
C SER A 444 -10.96 -32.10 -3.76
N HIS A 445 -11.82 -32.20 -4.78
CA HIS A 445 -12.06 -33.42 -5.57
C HIS A 445 -11.74 -33.28 -7.06
N GLY A 446 -11.47 -32.08 -7.57
CA GLY A 446 -11.10 -31.82 -8.97
C GLY A 446 -9.69 -32.28 -9.36
N ARG A 447 -9.24 -33.44 -8.88
CA ARG A 447 -7.92 -34.05 -9.12
C ARG A 447 -8.02 -35.44 -9.75
N GLY A 448 -6.92 -35.92 -10.31
CA GLY A 448 -6.88 -37.17 -11.07
C GLY A 448 -7.18 -36.95 -12.54
N ASN A 449 -6.83 -37.94 -13.36
CA ASN A 449 -7.03 -37.90 -14.80
C ASN A 449 -8.52 -37.93 -15.15
N TYR A 450 -8.88 -37.27 -16.25
CA TYR A 450 -10.21 -37.36 -16.85
C TYR A 450 -10.40 -38.76 -17.47
N ALA A 451 -11.46 -39.46 -17.09
CA ALA A 451 -11.86 -40.72 -17.70
C ALA A 451 -13.35 -40.67 -18.08
N ASP A 452 -13.66 -40.75 -19.37
CA ASP A 452 -15.04 -40.81 -19.84
C ASP A 452 -15.69 -42.14 -19.42
N ARG A 453 -16.82 -42.06 -18.71
CA ARG A 453 -17.63 -43.18 -18.24
C ARG A 453 -18.99 -43.23 -18.91
N THR A 454 -19.22 -42.40 -19.92
CA THR A 454 -20.52 -42.25 -20.59
C THR A 454 -20.83 -43.46 -21.44
N PRO A 455 -21.98 -44.13 -21.26
CA PRO A 455 -22.43 -45.17 -22.17
C PRO A 455 -22.59 -44.62 -23.59
N THR A 456 -22.07 -45.35 -24.59
CA THR A 456 -22.04 -44.88 -25.99
C THR A 456 -23.42 -44.54 -26.53
N ALA A 457 -24.46 -45.27 -26.11
CA ALA A 457 -25.85 -45.06 -26.55
C ALA A 457 -26.44 -43.72 -26.05
N ASP A 458 -25.89 -43.14 -25.00
CA ASP A 458 -26.43 -41.97 -24.30
C ASP A 458 -25.54 -40.73 -24.42
N ALA A 459 -24.43 -40.85 -25.16
CA ALA A 459 -23.39 -39.82 -25.23
C ALA A 459 -23.88 -38.48 -25.83
N LYS A 460 -25.07 -38.46 -26.43
CA LYS A 460 -25.71 -37.22 -26.90
C LYS A 460 -26.34 -36.46 -25.72
N GLU A 461 -27.12 -37.13 -24.89
CA GLU A 461 -27.96 -36.52 -23.85
C GLU A 461 -27.23 -36.30 -22.52
N MET A 462 -26.21 -37.11 -22.23
CA MET A 462 -25.48 -37.05 -20.97
C MET A 462 -23.97 -37.15 -21.16
N LEU A 463 -23.25 -36.63 -20.17
CA LEU A 463 -21.81 -36.78 -20.02
C LEU A 463 -21.52 -37.23 -18.60
N ILE A 464 -20.96 -38.43 -18.48
CA ILE A 464 -20.53 -39.01 -17.21
C ILE A 464 -19.03 -39.22 -17.31
N TYR A 465 -18.26 -38.57 -16.44
CA TYR A 465 -16.83 -38.79 -16.40
C TYR A 465 -16.31 -38.84 -14.98
N GLU A 466 -15.20 -39.54 -14.81
CA GLU A 466 -14.52 -39.66 -13.55
C GLU A 466 -13.28 -38.78 -13.56
N ARG A 467 -13.12 -38.00 -12.51
CA ARG A 467 -11.82 -37.54 -12.03
C ARG A 467 -11.23 -38.70 -11.23
N THR A 468 -10.41 -39.50 -11.90
CA THR A 468 -10.05 -40.87 -11.49
C THR A 468 -9.71 -40.98 -10.00
N ASN A 469 -10.42 -41.88 -9.31
CA ASN A 469 -10.32 -42.12 -7.85
C ASN A 469 -10.62 -40.88 -6.98
N SER A 470 -11.31 -39.87 -7.49
CA SER A 470 -11.54 -38.60 -6.78
C SER A 470 -13.01 -38.18 -6.83
N ALA A 471 -13.60 -38.05 -8.01
CA ALA A 471 -15.02 -37.72 -8.18
C ALA A 471 -15.61 -38.33 -9.46
N LEU A 472 -16.91 -38.63 -9.42
CA LEU A 472 -17.74 -39.03 -10.54
C LEU A 472 -18.71 -37.89 -10.86
N VAL A 473 -18.51 -37.26 -12.01
CA VAL A 473 -19.25 -36.10 -12.47
C VAL A 473 -20.32 -36.56 -13.43
N VAL A 474 -21.57 -36.19 -13.14
CA VAL A 474 -22.76 -36.62 -13.88
C VAL A 474 -23.44 -35.39 -14.43
N LEU A 475 -23.54 -35.26 -15.76
CA LEU A 475 -24.07 -34.08 -16.44
C LEU A 475 -25.14 -34.49 -17.46
N SER A 476 -26.14 -33.63 -17.63
CA SER A 476 -27.25 -33.80 -18.56
C SER A 476 -27.58 -32.49 -19.25
N ASN A 477 -27.80 -32.57 -20.56
CA ASN A 477 -28.27 -31.44 -21.36
C ASN A 477 -29.77 -31.52 -21.69
N ARG A 478 -30.48 -32.47 -21.06
CA ARG A 478 -31.92 -32.70 -21.27
C ARG A 478 -32.77 -31.61 -20.64
N MET A 479 -33.81 -31.18 -21.35
CA MET A 479 -34.74 -30.12 -20.94
C MET A 479 -36.14 -30.64 -20.58
N ASP A 480 -36.36 -31.96 -20.65
CA ASP A 480 -37.56 -32.63 -20.14
C ASP A 480 -37.38 -33.04 -18.66
N GLY A 481 -38.49 -33.34 -17.97
CA GLY A 481 -38.49 -33.71 -16.56
C GLY A 481 -38.05 -35.16 -16.30
N GLY A 482 -37.61 -35.45 -15.07
CA GLY A 482 -37.27 -36.78 -14.59
C GLY A 482 -35.76 -37.06 -14.54
N PHE A 483 -35.39 -38.34 -14.61
CA PHE A 483 -34.00 -38.79 -14.57
C PHE A 483 -33.78 -40.01 -15.48
N ASP A 484 -32.52 -40.31 -15.75
CA ASP A 484 -32.08 -41.49 -16.48
C ASP A 484 -31.26 -42.40 -15.56
N SER A 485 -31.61 -43.69 -15.45
CA SER A 485 -30.84 -44.65 -14.63
C SER A 485 -29.72 -45.27 -15.42
N ARG A 486 -28.48 -45.20 -14.94
CA ARG A 486 -27.30 -45.78 -15.59
C ARG A 486 -26.38 -46.48 -14.59
N THR A 487 -25.80 -47.60 -15.01
CA THR A 487 -24.72 -48.26 -14.28
C THR A 487 -23.43 -48.01 -15.03
N VAL A 488 -22.44 -47.42 -14.36
CA VAL A 488 -21.17 -47.03 -14.98
C VAL A 488 -19.98 -47.64 -14.24
N PRO A 489 -18.90 -48.02 -14.94
CA PRO A 489 -17.67 -48.45 -14.28
C PRO A 489 -16.99 -47.28 -13.57
N THR A 490 -16.33 -47.55 -12.46
CA THR A 490 -15.57 -46.55 -11.70
C THR A 490 -14.17 -47.05 -11.33
N GLY A 491 -13.26 -46.13 -11.01
CA GLY A 491 -11.95 -46.46 -10.45
C GLY A 491 -11.96 -46.72 -8.95
N PHE A 492 -13.04 -46.36 -8.25
CA PHE A 492 -13.17 -46.51 -6.81
C PHE A 492 -13.21 -47.98 -6.38
N ALA A 493 -12.74 -48.26 -5.17
CA ALA A 493 -12.78 -49.61 -4.61
C ALA A 493 -14.24 -50.04 -4.34
N PRO A 494 -14.59 -51.34 -4.55
CA PRO A 494 -15.90 -51.87 -4.16
C PRO A 494 -16.25 -51.56 -2.69
N GLY A 495 -17.50 -51.19 -2.45
CA GLY A 495 -18.00 -50.79 -1.13
C GLY A 495 -17.69 -49.35 -0.73
N THR A 496 -16.95 -48.58 -1.53
CA THR A 496 -16.68 -47.15 -1.23
C THR A 496 -18.00 -46.36 -1.25
N PRO A 497 -18.33 -45.62 -0.17
CA PRO A 497 -19.44 -44.68 -0.19
C PRO A 497 -19.04 -43.39 -0.93
N LEU A 498 -19.86 -42.99 -1.90
CA LEU A 498 -19.72 -41.74 -2.62
C LEU A 498 -20.89 -40.83 -2.24
N LEU A 499 -20.57 -39.72 -1.56
CA LEU A 499 -21.51 -38.66 -1.19
C LEU A 499 -21.79 -37.77 -2.40
N GLU A 500 -23.04 -37.35 -2.56
CA GLU A 500 -23.42 -36.29 -3.49
C GLU A 500 -22.95 -34.93 -2.94
N LEU A 501 -21.89 -34.39 -3.55
CA LEU A 501 -21.14 -33.27 -3.00
C LEU A 501 -21.78 -31.91 -3.28
N THR A 502 -22.71 -31.81 -4.24
CA THR A 502 -23.29 -30.52 -4.65
C THR A 502 -24.44 -30.09 -3.75
N GLY A 503 -25.02 -31.01 -2.96
CA GLY A 503 -26.19 -30.78 -2.12
C GLY A 503 -27.50 -30.75 -2.90
N ASN A 504 -27.46 -30.98 -4.22
CA ASN A 504 -28.66 -31.02 -5.05
C ASN A 504 -29.57 -32.18 -4.64
N ALA A 505 -29.04 -33.37 -4.37
CA ALA A 505 -29.86 -34.53 -3.99
C ALA A 505 -30.65 -34.30 -2.67
N SER A 506 -30.12 -33.49 -1.75
CA SER A 506 -30.81 -33.12 -0.50
C SER A 506 -31.73 -31.90 -0.63
N ASP A 507 -31.70 -31.16 -1.74
CA ASP A 507 -32.48 -29.94 -1.95
C ASP A 507 -33.88 -30.28 -2.47
N ILE A 508 -34.91 -30.11 -1.63
CA ILE A 508 -36.31 -30.39 -1.97
C ILE A 508 -36.83 -29.63 -3.20
N THR A 509 -36.24 -28.49 -3.55
CA THR A 509 -36.62 -27.75 -4.77
C THR A 509 -36.10 -28.41 -6.04
N PHE A 510 -34.98 -29.13 -5.92
CA PHE A 510 -34.39 -29.92 -6.98
C PHE A 510 -34.95 -31.34 -7.04
N ASP A 511 -35.06 -31.99 -5.88
CA ASP A 511 -35.50 -33.38 -5.72
C ASP A 511 -36.72 -33.51 -4.80
N PRO A 512 -37.92 -33.09 -5.26
CA PRO A 512 -39.13 -33.12 -4.46
C PRO A 512 -39.61 -34.54 -4.08
N HIS A 513 -39.15 -35.57 -4.80
CA HIS A 513 -39.59 -36.96 -4.61
C HIS A 513 -38.51 -37.88 -4.03
N ASN A 514 -37.36 -37.33 -3.62
CA ASN A 514 -36.21 -38.10 -3.12
C ASN A 514 -35.76 -39.17 -4.14
N ASP A 515 -35.71 -38.77 -5.41
CA ASP A 515 -35.31 -39.61 -6.52
C ASP A 515 -33.79 -39.77 -6.59
N PHE A 516 -32.98 -38.81 -6.17
CA PHE A 516 -31.53 -38.89 -6.29
C PHE A 516 -30.91 -39.36 -4.98
N PRO A 517 -30.14 -40.46 -4.98
CA PRO A 517 -29.50 -40.92 -3.75
C PRO A 517 -28.43 -39.90 -3.32
N GLU A 518 -28.49 -39.45 -2.06
CA GLU A 518 -27.44 -38.63 -1.45
C GLU A 518 -26.13 -39.41 -1.28
N VAL A 519 -26.18 -40.75 -1.18
CA VAL A 519 -25.00 -41.63 -1.12
C VAL A 519 -25.16 -42.79 -2.09
N VAL A 520 -24.15 -43.01 -2.91
CA VAL A 520 -24.03 -44.18 -3.81
C VAL A 520 -22.90 -45.07 -3.31
N ILE A 521 -23.17 -46.36 -3.11
CA ILE A 521 -22.15 -47.34 -2.76
C ILE A 521 -21.63 -48.01 -4.04
N VAL A 522 -20.31 -48.04 -4.21
CA VAL A 522 -19.69 -48.75 -5.33
C VAL A 522 -19.96 -50.25 -5.20
N ASN A 523 -20.50 -50.84 -6.26
CA ASN A 523 -20.88 -52.25 -6.31
C ASN A 523 -19.66 -53.18 -6.21
N GLY A 524 -19.91 -54.46 -5.90
CA GLY A 524 -18.88 -55.51 -5.80
C GLY A 524 -18.03 -55.71 -7.06
N ASP A 525 -18.54 -55.30 -8.22
CA ASP A 525 -17.88 -55.38 -9.53
C ASP A 525 -17.19 -54.07 -9.95
N GLY A 526 -17.12 -53.06 -9.06
CA GLY A 526 -16.51 -51.75 -9.33
C GLY A 526 -17.39 -50.77 -10.10
N THR A 527 -18.67 -51.08 -10.31
CA THR A 527 -19.63 -50.17 -10.95
C THR A 527 -20.38 -49.31 -9.94
N ALA A 528 -20.99 -48.21 -10.39
CA ALA A 528 -21.89 -47.38 -9.59
C ALA A 528 -23.25 -47.24 -10.29
N ASN A 529 -24.33 -47.39 -9.54
CA ASN A 529 -25.70 -47.17 -10.02
C ASN A 529 -26.08 -45.70 -9.80
N LEU A 530 -26.31 -44.98 -10.89
CA LEU A 530 -26.56 -43.55 -10.90
C LEU A 530 -27.94 -43.23 -11.44
N ARG A 531 -28.52 -42.13 -10.94
CA ARG A 531 -29.63 -41.44 -11.57
C ARG A 531 -29.11 -40.12 -12.11
N VAL A 532 -29.04 -40.00 -13.43
CA VAL A 532 -28.62 -38.80 -14.14
C VAL A 532 -29.77 -37.80 -14.11
N PRO A 533 -29.61 -36.64 -13.45
CA PRO A 533 -30.69 -35.66 -13.36
C PRO A 533 -30.96 -35.01 -14.71
N ARG A 534 -32.17 -34.51 -14.90
CA ARG A 534 -32.50 -33.61 -16.02
C ARG A 534 -32.65 -32.18 -15.52
N ASN A 535 -32.71 -31.20 -16.43
CA ASN A 535 -32.75 -29.79 -16.03
C ASN A 535 -34.13 -29.32 -15.56
N LYS A 536 -35.15 -30.18 -15.62
CA LYS A 536 -36.44 -30.00 -14.95
C LYS A 536 -36.62 -31.08 -13.90
N ASN A 537 -37.09 -30.68 -12.71
CA ASN A 537 -37.48 -31.64 -11.68
C ASN A 537 -38.70 -32.47 -12.13
N PRO A 538 -39.07 -33.54 -11.41
CA PRO A 538 -40.20 -34.40 -11.81
C PRO A 538 -41.56 -33.66 -11.89
N ASP A 539 -41.71 -32.53 -11.21
CA ASP A 539 -42.90 -31.67 -11.27
C ASP A 539 -42.89 -30.71 -12.48
N GLY A 540 -41.84 -30.77 -13.32
CA GLY A 540 -41.70 -29.97 -14.54
C GLY A 540 -41.12 -28.57 -14.34
N VAL A 541 -40.66 -28.24 -13.12
CA VAL A 541 -40.01 -26.95 -12.82
C VAL A 541 -38.56 -26.99 -13.29
N GLU A 542 -38.16 -26.02 -14.11
CA GLU A 542 -36.77 -25.90 -14.54
C GLU A 542 -35.87 -25.45 -13.39
N THR A 543 -34.96 -26.34 -13.00
CA THR A 543 -33.95 -26.07 -11.97
C THR A 543 -32.68 -25.52 -12.61
N GLY A 544 -32.42 -25.87 -13.87
CA GLY A 544 -31.14 -25.61 -14.54
C GLY A 544 -29.97 -26.37 -13.93
N ARG A 545 -30.26 -27.39 -13.10
CA ARG A 545 -29.27 -28.17 -12.34
C ARG A 545 -29.18 -29.62 -12.82
N GLY A 546 -29.10 -29.84 -14.14
CA GLY A 546 -28.86 -31.16 -14.72
C GLY A 546 -27.45 -31.70 -14.44
N TYR A 547 -26.99 -31.65 -13.18
CA TYR A 547 -25.69 -32.14 -12.75
C TYR A 547 -25.73 -32.69 -11.31
N LEU A 548 -24.95 -33.73 -11.06
CA LEU A 548 -24.58 -34.24 -9.72
C LEU A 548 -23.09 -34.58 -9.72
N ILE A 549 -22.44 -34.43 -8.57
CA ILE A 549 -21.03 -34.83 -8.43
C ILE A 549 -20.92 -35.72 -7.20
N TYR A 550 -20.53 -36.97 -7.43
CA TYR A 550 -20.35 -37.96 -6.37
C TYR A 550 -18.87 -38.15 -6.05
N GLY A 551 -18.50 -38.19 -4.77
CA GLY A 551 -17.12 -38.46 -4.36
C GLY A 551 -17.03 -38.95 -2.91
N PRO A 552 -15.90 -39.52 -2.48
CA PRO A 552 -15.70 -39.87 -1.07
C PRO A 552 -15.84 -38.63 -0.17
N SER A 553 -16.46 -38.73 1.00
CA SER A 553 -16.62 -37.57 1.89
C SER A 553 -15.26 -37.02 2.34
N GLY A 554 -15.11 -35.69 2.36
CA GLY A 554 -14.03 -35.05 3.11
C GLY A 554 -14.30 -35.06 4.62
N PRO A 555 -13.30 -34.67 5.45
CA PRO A 555 -13.51 -34.50 6.87
C PRO A 555 -14.52 -33.41 7.21
N GLN A 556 -15.24 -33.60 8.31
CA GLN A 556 -16.22 -32.64 8.85
C GLN A 556 -15.71 -32.11 10.18
N GLY A 557 -16.04 -30.88 10.54
CA GLY A 557 -15.50 -30.29 11.77
C GLY A 557 -15.84 -28.82 11.96
N SER A 558 -15.13 -28.19 12.90
CA SER A 558 -15.26 -26.76 13.19
C SER A 558 -13.92 -26.15 13.57
N LEU A 559 -13.65 -24.95 13.04
CA LEU A 559 -12.51 -24.12 13.39
C LEU A 559 -12.92 -23.04 14.40
N SER A 560 -12.10 -22.83 15.42
CA SER A 560 -12.32 -21.83 16.46
C SER A 560 -11.03 -21.09 16.82
N LEU A 561 -11.18 -19.85 17.28
CA LEU A 561 -10.09 -18.99 17.74
C LEU A 561 -10.32 -18.58 19.18
N SER A 562 -9.27 -18.56 19.99
CA SER A 562 -9.29 -17.93 21.31
C SER A 562 -8.96 -16.43 21.21
N ASN A 563 -9.09 -15.69 22.33
CA ASN A 563 -8.74 -14.27 22.44
C ASN A 563 -9.35 -13.34 21.38
N VAL A 564 -10.53 -13.70 20.85
CA VAL A 564 -11.32 -12.85 19.98
C VAL A 564 -11.96 -11.74 20.81
N ALA A 565 -11.49 -10.50 20.63
CA ALA A 565 -11.97 -9.33 21.35
C ALA A 565 -13.35 -8.89 20.87
N SER A 566 -13.59 -8.95 19.56
CA SER A 566 -14.87 -8.64 18.92
C SER A 566 -14.97 -9.28 17.54
N THR A 567 -16.12 -9.15 16.86
CA THR A 567 -16.31 -9.60 15.47
C THR A 567 -16.83 -8.44 14.64
N LEU A 568 -16.14 -8.11 13.55
CA LEU A 568 -16.68 -7.28 12.48
C LEU A 568 -17.60 -8.18 11.65
N ALA A 569 -18.90 -8.05 11.87
CA ALA A 569 -19.88 -8.91 11.22
C ALA A 569 -19.84 -8.78 9.69
N GLY A 570 -20.08 -9.89 8.99
CA GLY A 570 -20.48 -9.87 7.59
C GLY A 570 -21.80 -9.14 7.38
N GLY A 571 -22.03 -8.61 6.18
CA GLY A 571 -23.27 -7.95 5.81
C GLY A 571 -24.23 -8.89 5.08
N THR A 572 -25.53 -8.60 5.16
CA THR A 572 -26.56 -9.26 4.35
C THR A 572 -26.73 -8.52 3.02
N PRO A 573 -26.40 -9.13 1.86
CA PRO A 573 -26.49 -8.46 0.58
C PRO A 573 -27.94 -8.28 0.11
N THR A 574 -28.16 -7.22 -0.66
CA THR A 574 -29.37 -7.01 -1.48
C THR A 574 -29.02 -7.21 -2.96
N ALA A 575 -30.01 -7.16 -3.86
CA ALA A 575 -29.75 -7.30 -5.30
C ALA A 575 -28.77 -6.22 -5.81
N ASN A 576 -28.81 -5.02 -5.24
CA ASN A 576 -27.94 -3.90 -5.61
C ASN A 576 -26.57 -3.96 -4.92
N THR A 577 -26.45 -4.66 -3.79
CA THR A 577 -25.22 -4.67 -2.98
C THR A 577 -24.53 -6.03 -2.95
N ASN A 578 -25.03 -7.04 -3.67
CA ASN A 578 -24.45 -8.37 -3.76
C ASN A 578 -23.00 -8.36 -4.24
N GLY A 579 -22.65 -7.41 -5.11
CA GLY A 579 -21.29 -7.21 -5.61
C GLY A 579 -20.31 -6.58 -4.62
N THR A 580 -20.79 -5.77 -3.68
CA THR A 580 -19.95 -4.90 -2.83
C THR A 580 -19.97 -5.27 -1.35
N THR A 581 -21.01 -5.97 -0.88
CA THR A 581 -21.17 -6.37 0.53
C THR A 581 -20.25 -7.54 0.85
N ARG A 582 -19.34 -7.37 1.82
CA ARG A 582 -18.57 -8.47 2.41
C ARG A 582 -19.50 -9.41 3.17
N LEU A 583 -19.44 -10.70 2.89
CA LEU A 583 -20.27 -11.72 3.51
C LEU A 583 -19.62 -12.33 4.75
N ALA A 584 -18.29 -12.48 4.74
CA ALA A 584 -17.57 -13.09 5.84
C ALA A 584 -17.48 -12.20 7.08
N ASP A 585 -17.59 -12.84 8.24
CA ASP A 585 -17.17 -12.31 9.52
C ASP A 585 -15.64 -12.16 9.58
N VAL A 586 -15.19 -11.15 10.33
CA VAL A 586 -13.78 -10.95 10.62
C VAL A 586 -13.58 -10.83 12.13
N LYS A 587 -12.75 -11.71 12.70
CA LYS A 587 -12.50 -11.78 14.14
C LYS A 587 -11.40 -10.79 14.53
N VAL A 588 -11.60 -9.98 15.56
CA VAL A 588 -10.62 -8.97 15.99
C VAL A 588 -9.74 -9.54 17.09
N ILE A 589 -8.42 -9.45 16.92
CA ILE A 589 -7.43 -9.89 17.91
C ILE A 589 -6.63 -8.68 18.40
N THR A 590 -6.72 -8.40 19.70
CA THR A 590 -5.96 -7.33 20.36
C THR A 590 -4.91 -7.86 21.34
N ALA A 591 -4.98 -9.16 21.66
CA ALA A 591 -4.01 -9.84 22.52
C ALA A 591 -2.68 -10.11 21.78
N ASN A 592 -1.61 -10.37 22.54
CA ASN A 592 -0.31 -10.72 21.98
C ASN A 592 -0.25 -12.14 21.39
N SER A 593 -1.24 -12.99 21.68
CA SER A 593 -1.32 -14.34 21.12
C SER A 593 -2.77 -14.82 21.07
N PHE A 594 -3.02 -15.82 20.22
CA PHE A 594 -4.29 -16.54 20.15
C PHE A 594 -4.06 -17.97 19.65
N ASP A 595 -4.85 -18.90 20.16
CA ASP A 595 -4.89 -20.28 19.69
C ASP A 595 -5.85 -20.45 18.51
N VAL A 596 -5.40 -21.20 17.50
CA VAL A 596 -6.21 -21.74 16.41
C VAL A 596 -6.51 -23.20 16.73
N THR A 597 -7.78 -23.59 16.82
CA THR A 597 -8.18 -24.98 17.11
C THR A 597 -9.18 -25.52 16.10
N LEU A 598 -8.80 -26.62 15.43
CA LEU A 598 -9.66 -27.41 14.56
C LEU A 598 -10.05 -28.70 15.27
N ASN A 599 -11.35 -28.95 15.39
CA ASN A 599 -11.90 -30.23 15.82
C ASN A 599 -12.60 -30.92 14.65
N THR A 600 -12.22 -32.15 14.32
CA THR A 600 -12.91 -32.98 13.33
C THR A 600 -13.90 -33.92 14.00
N ASN A 601 -14.99 -34.24 13.30
CA ASN A 601 -16.06 -35.09 13.78
C ASN A 601 -15.91 -36.52 13.26
N LYS A 602 -16.43 -37.49 14.02
CA LYS A 602 -16.71 -38.82 13.51
C LYS A 602 -17.73 -38.75 12.37
N VAL A 603 -17.38 -39.24 11.19
CA VAL A 603 -18.23 -39.12 9.99
C VAL A 603 -19.16 -40.33 9.84
N ASN A 604 -20.47 -40.07 9.92
CA ASN A 604 -21.53 -41.02 9.56
C ASN A 604 -22.45 -40.36 8.52
N LEU A 605 -22.40 -40.84 7.29
CA LEU A 605 -23.23 -40.32 6.20
C LEU A 605 -24.67 -40.78 6.40
N LEU A 606 -25.63 -39.87 6.20
CA LEU A 606 -27.05 -40.11 6.43
C LEU A 606 -27.35 -40.72 7.83
N GLY A 607 -26.53 -40.35 8.81
CA GLY A 607 -26.66 -40.78 10.22
C GLY A 607 -26.30 -42.25 10.51
N SER A 608 -26.02 -43.08 9.50
CA SER A 608 -25.85 -44.53 9.71
C SER A 608 -24.75 -45.18 8.86
N ILE A 609 -24.36 -44.61 7.73
CA ILE A 609 -23.32 -45.15 6.87
C ILE A 609 -21.96 -44.68 7.39
N ARG A 610 -21.19 -45.62 7.93
CA ARG A 610 -19.89 -45.31 8.52
C ARG A 610 -18.83 -45.06 7.45
N ASP A 611 -18.22 -43.87 7.45
CA ASP A 611 -17.08 -43.52 6.58
C ASP A 611 -15.85 -43.17 7.44
N HIS A 612 -15.08 -44.19 7.81
CA HIS A 612 -13.96 -44.04 8.75
C HIS A 612 -12.82 -43.18 8.21
N ASP A 613 -12.51 -43.31 6.92
CA ASP A 613 -11.43 -42.51 6.30
C ASP A 613 -11.70 -41.00 6.37
N ALA A 614 -12.98 -40.61 6.42
CA ALA A 614 -13.40 -39.22 6.51
C ALA A 614 -13.24 -38.61 7.92
N ASP A 615 -12.90 -39.37 8.98
CA ASP A 615 -12.59 -38.75 10.29
C ASP A 615 -11.30 -37.90 10.24
N GLY A 616 -10.46 -38.20 9.24
CA GLY A 616 -9.25 -37.49 8.87
C GLY A 616 -7.99 -37.96 9.60
N ASP A 617 -6.91 -38.20 8.86
CA ASP A 617 -5.65 -38.73 9.39
C ASP A 617 -4.56 -37.67 9.63
N LYS A 618 -4.76 -36.45 9.11
CA LYS A 618 -3.95 -35.27 9.46
C LYS A 618 -4.70 -33.96 9.21
N ALA A 619 -4.23 -32.89 9.85
CA ALA A 619 -4.58 -31.54 9.49
C ALA A 619 -3.34 -30.62 9.46
N GLU A 620 -3.45 -29.54 8.71
CA GLU A 620 -2.39 -28.55 8.49
C GLU A 620 -2.98 -27.14 8.63
N LEU A 621 -2.16 -26.16 9.00
CA LEU A 621 -2.56 -24.76 9.21
C LEU A 621 -1.82 -23.83 8.26
N LYS A 622 -2.50 -22.86 7.68
CA LYS A 622 -1.88 -21.76 6.94
C LYS A 622 -2.42 -20.43 7.43
N ILE A 623 -1.52 -19.48 7.65
CA ILE A 623 -1.85 -18.06 7.78
C ILE A 623 -1.35 -17.33 6.53
N ASP A 624 -2.22 -16.51 5.95
CA ASP A 624 -2.05 -15.78 4.71
C ASP A 624 -1.57 -16.68 3.54
N GLY A 625 -0.63 -16.20 2.73
CA GLY A 625 0.01 -16.93 1.65
C GLY A 625 1.00 -18.01 2.11
N GLY A 626 1.17 -18.17 3.43
CA GLY A 626 2.16 -19.03 4.09
C GLY A 626 3.18 -18.22 4.89
N ILE A 627 3.09 -18.30 6.22
CA ILE A 627 4.01 -17.68 7.18
C ILE A 627 4.55 -18.80 8.09
N ASP A 628 5.81 -18.71 8.50
CA ASP A 628 6.40 -19.62 9.49
C ASP A 628 5.82 -19.36 10.88
N ILE A 629 4.77 -20.10 11.23
CA ILE A 629 4.08 -20.02 12.53
C ILE A 629 4.79 -20.86 13.58
N ASN A 630 5.53 -21.88 13.15
CA ASN A 630 6.21 -22.83 14.03
C ASN A 630 7.56 -22.32 14.54
N GLY A 631 8.05 -21.20 13.98
CA GLY A 631 9.28 -20.52 14.41
C GLY A 631 10.55 -21.31 14.10
N ASN A 632 10.50 -22.19 13.10
CA ASN A 632 11.64 -23.06 12.74
C ASN A 632 12.54 -22.44 11.63
N GLY A 633 12.19 -21.23 11.18
CA GLY A 633 12.90 -20.43 10.18
C GLY A 633 12.34 -20.53 8.76
N THR A 634 11.43 -21.47 8.47
CA THR A 634 10.85 -21.67 7.14
C THR A 634 9.46 -22.28 7.20
N VAL A 635 8.65 -22.08 6.16
CA VAL A 635 7.38 -22.81 6.07
C VAL A 635 7.61 -24.32 5.90
N ASP A 636 6.86 -25.16 6.62
CA ASP A 636 7.01 -26.63 6.57
C ASP A 636 6.80 -27.20 5.14
N PHE A 637 5.74 -26.77 4.45
CA PHE A 637 5.36 -27.32 3.14
C PHE A 637 5.56 -26.31 1.99
N ARG A 638 6.68 -26.43 1.27
CA ARG A 638 7.10 -25.46 0.24
C ARG A 638 7.02 -25.97 -1.20
N SER A 639 6.61 -27.22 -1.42
CA SER A 639 6.52 -27.80 -2.76
C SER A 639 5.41 -27.14 -3.58
N THR A 640 5.79 -26.39 -4.61
CA THR A 640 4.85 -25.70 -5.51
C THR A 640 3.92 -26.68 -6.21
N GLY A 641 2.67 -26.28 -6.45
CA GLY A 641 1.62 -27.13 -7.06
C GLY A 641 1.04 -28.22 -6.15
N GLY A 642 1.62 -28.47 -4.97
CA GLY A 642 1.10 -29.41 -3.99
C GLY A 642 -0.10 -28.84 -3.21
N THR A 643 -0.94 -29.72 -2.66
CA THR A 643 -2.08 -29.31 -1.83
C THR A 643 -1.65 -28.69 -0.50
N SER A 644 -0.48 -29.05 0.01
CA SER A 644 0.03 -28.52 1.27
C SER A 644 0.85 -27.23 1.09
N TYR A 645 1.01 -26.69 -0.12
CA TYR A 645 1.87 -25.51 -0.33
C TYR A 645 1.47 -24.32 0.56
N GLY A 646 2.41 -23.83 1.35
CA GLY A 646 2.23 -22.71 2.28
C GLY A 646 1.68 -23.09 3.65
N PHE A 647 1.42 -24.36 3.91
CA PHE A 647 0.93 -24.83 5.21
C PHE A 647 2.07 -25.19 6.17
N GLU A 648 1.70 -25.22 7.45
CA GLU A 648 2.45 -25.64 8.63
C GLU A 648 1.80 -26.87 9.27
N ASN A 649 2.59 -27.70 9.95
CA ASN A 649 2.04 -28.70 10.84
C ASN A 649 1.49 -28.04 12.12
N PHE A 650 0.42 -28.60 12.68
CA PHE A 650 0.01 -28.30 14.05
C PHE A 650 1.02 -28.93 15.02
N VAL A 651 1.69 -28.12 15.84
CA VAL A 651 2.72 -28.60 16.79
C VAL A 651 2.27 -28.58 18.25
N THR A 652 1.21 -27.82 18.60
CA THR A 652 0.74 -27.75 20.00
C THR A 652 -0.13 -28.98 20.35
N THR A 653 -1.16 -29.25 19.55
CA THR A 653 -1.92 -30.51 19.62
C THR A 653 -2.11 -31.06 18.22
N ASN A 654 -1.88 -32.36 18.03
CA ASN A 654 -2.07 -33.05 16.76
C ASN A 654 -2.55 -34.48 17.01
N THR A 655 -3.86 -34.64 17.17
CA THR A 655 -4.52 -35.94 17.41
C THR A 655 -5.45 -36.24 16.23
N PRO A 656 -5.07 -37.16 15.32
CA PRO A 656 -5.91 -37.47 14.17
C PRO A 656 -7.18 -38.26 14.50
N GLY A 657 -8.29 -37.91 13.84
CA GLY A 657 -9.58 -38.59 14.02
C GLY A 657 -9.59 -40.02 13.48
N TYR A 658 -8.84 -40.30 12.41
CA TYR A 658 -8.74 -41.64 11.83
C TYR A 658 -8.12 -42.65 12.81
N THR A 659 -7.12 -42.24 13.59
CA THR A 659 -6.42 -43.14 14.52
C THR A 659 -6.89 -43.01 15.97
N SER A 660 -7.71 -42.01 16.30
CA SER A 660 -8.24 -41.82 17.65
C SER A 660 -9.29 -42.85 18.02
N ALA A 661 -9.37 -43.17 19.32
CA ALA A 661 -10.27 -44.19 19.83
C ALA A 661 -11.76 -43.80 19.75
N ASP A 662 -12.06 -42.50 19.80
CA ASP A 662 -13.40 -41.93 19.70
C ASP A 662 -13.75 -41.45 18.27
N ASN A 663 -12.80 -41.54 17.34
CA ASN A 663 -12.89 -41.06 15.97
C ASN A 663 -13.10 -39.54 15.83
N ILE A 664 -12.63 -38.77 16.81
CA ILE A 664 -12.63 -37.32 16.82
C ILE A 664 -11.19 -36.85 16.73
N GLY A 665 -10.90 -35.91 15.84
CA GLY A 665 -9.59 -35.30 15.71
C GLY A 665 -9.54 -33.94 16.40
N THR A 666 -8.41 -33.61 17.03
CA THR A 666 -8.17 -32.30 17.64
C THR A 666 -6.78 -31.82 17.26
N TYR A 667 -6.73 -30.62 16.68
CA TYR A 667 -5.52 -29.96 16.24
C TYR A 667 -5.51 -28.52 16.77
N SER A 668 -4.44 -28.13 17.46
CA SER A 668 -4.31 -26.76 17.98
C SER A 668 -2.92 -26.19 17.77
N GLN A 669 -2.86 -24.88 17.56
CA GLN A 669 -1.63 -24.11 17.40
C GLN A 669 -1.77 -22.77 18.12
N SER A 670 -0.83 -22.46 19.02
CA SER A 670 -0.67 -21.11 19.56
C SER A 670 0.03 -20.23 18.53
N VAL A 671 -0.56 -19.07 18.22
CA VAL A 671 -0.01 -18.07 17.29
C VAL A 671 0.44 -16.85 18.08
N ASP A 672 1.69 -16.42 17.86
CA ASP A 672 2.21 -15.15 18.36
C ASP A 672 1.73 -14.02 17.45
N ALA A 673 0.76 -13.23 17.91
CA ALA A 673 0.19 -12.11 17.16
C ALA A 673 1.16 -10.92 17.08
N THR A 674 2.27 -10.92 17.82
CA THR A 674 3.28 -9.86 17.73
C THR A 674 4.14 -9.93 16.49
N THR A 675 4.14 -11.06 15.80
CA THR A 675 4.84 -11.28 14.53
C THR A 675 3.96 -10.97 13.31
N LEU A 676 2.66 -10.72 13.52
CA LEU A 676 1.71 -10.33 12.48
C LEU A 676 1.64 -8.81 12.37
N SER A 677 1.44 -8.31 11.15
CA SER A 677 1.17 -6.90 10.89
C SER A 677 -0.20 -6.49 11.44
N GLU A 678 -0.42 -5.20 11.70
CA GLU A 678 -1.78 -4.69 11.91
C GLU A 678 -2.65 -4.93 10.65
N GLY A 679 -3.95 -5.09 10.87
CA GLY A 679 -4.93 -5.26 9.80
C GLY A 679 -5.29 -6.72 9.48
N TYR A 680 -5.72 -6.96 8.24
CA TYR A 680 -6.30 -8.24 7.83
C TYR A 680 -5.26 -9.36 7.71
N HIS A 681 -5.64 -10.53 8.23
CA HIS A 681 -4.96 -11.81 8.11
C HIS A 681 -5.98 -12.94 7.89
N TYR A 682 -5.53 -14.03 7.28
CA TYR A 682 -6.42 -15.09 6.80
C TYR A 682 -5.93 -16.46 7.24
N ILE A 683 -6.81 -17.23 7.86
CA ILE A 683 -6.49 -18.54 8.42
C ILE A 683 -7.18 -19.60 7.58
N THR A 684 -6.44 -20.62 7.16
CA THR A 684 -6.98 -21.84 6.57
C THR A 684 -6.45 -23.04 7.34
N ALA A 685 -7.32 -23.77 8.03
CA ALA A 685 -7.02 -25.09 8.57
C ALA A 685 -7.56 -26.15 7.59
N ARG A 686 -6.72 -27.07 7.16
CA ARG A 686 -7.07 -28.10 6.18
C ARG A 686 -7.01 -29.48 6.81
N ALA A 687 -8.12 -30.20 6.84
CA ALA A 687 -8.16 -31.60 7.26
C ALA A 687 -8.18 -32.53 6.06
N TYR A 688 -7.32 -33.54 6.05
CA TYR A 688 -7.23 -34.52 4.98
C TYR A 688 -8.00 -35.78 5.32
N ARG A 689 -8.74 -36.30 4.34
CA ARG A 689 -9.29 -37.65 4.38
C ARG A 689 -8.14 -38.66 4.33
N HIS A 690 -8.24 -39.76 5.08
CA HIS A 690 -7.34 -40.89 4.90
C HIS A 690 -7.46 -41.48 3.49
N ARG A 691 -6.32 -41.79 2.85
CA ARG A 691 -6.28 -42.30 1.48
C ARG A 691 -5.23 -43.40 1.33
N ALA A 692 -5.67 -44.61 1.04
CA ALA A 692 -4.77 -45.70 0.64
C ALA A 692 -4.25 -45.54 -0.81
N SER A 693 -5.04 -44.90 -1.69
CA SER A 693 -4.68 -44.63 -3.09
C SER A 693 -5.45 -43.44 -3.67
N GLY A 694 -4.95 -42.89 -4.78
CA GLY A 694 -5.53 -41.75 -5.51
C GLY A 694 -5.18 -40.37 -4.92
N PRO A 695 -5.71 -39.28 -5.51
CA PRO A 695 -5.36 -37.93 -5.11
C PRO A 695 -5.83 -37.56 -3.70
N ALA A 696 -5.19 -36.56 -3.08
CA ALA A 696 -5.66 -36.03 -1.81
C ALA A 696 -7.10 -35.49 -1.91
N ILE A 697 -7.94 -35.83 -0.92
CA ILE A 697 -9.24 -35.20 -0.64
C ILE A 697 -9.12 -34.54 0.74
N PHE A 698 -9.63 -33.33 0.85
CA PHE A 698 -9.56 -32.54 2.08
C PHE A 698 -10.76 -31.60 2.18
N THR A 699 -10.94 -31.05 3.38
CA THR A 699 -11.88 -29.96 3.67
C THR A 699 -11.10 -28.79 4.23
N ASP A 700 -11.35 -27.60 3.69
CA ASP A 700 -10.83 -26.35 4.24
C ASP A 700 -11.80 -25.72 5.23
N PHE A 701 -11.26 -25.26 6.34
CA PHE A 701 -11.95 -24.44 7.33
C PHE A 701 -11.24 -23.10 7.39
N THR A 702 -11.93 -22.04 6.99
CA THR A 702 -11.35 -20.70 6.89
C THR A 702 -11.90 -19.77 7.96
N GLN A 703 -11.05 -18.88 8.47
CA GLN A 703 -11.47 -17.72 9.24
C GLN A 703 -10.63 -16.49 8.85
N SER A 704 -11.25 -15.31 8.88
CA SER A 704 -10.55 -14.04 8.68
C SER A 704 -10.36 -13.33 10.02
N VAL A 705 -9.18 -12.74 10.20
CA VAL A 705 -8.78 -12.04 11.41
C VAL A 705 -8.37 -10.60 11.07
N TYR A 706 -8.67 -9.67 11.97
CA TYR A 706 -8.11 -8.32 11.98
C TYR A 706 -7.25 -8.16 13.24
N VAL A 707 -5.94 -8.03 13.08
CA VAL A 707 -5.00 -7.78 14.18
C VAL A 707 -5.01 -6.28 14.48
N ASP A 708 -5.37 -5.91 15.70
CA ASP A 708 -5.45 -4.54 16.20
C ASP A 708 -4.74 -4.46 17.56
N ARG A 709 -3.41 -4.40 17.53
CA ARG A 709 -2.58 -4.31 18.74
C ARG A 709 -2.04 -2.91 18.94
N LEU A 710 -1.82 -2.16 17.87
CA LEU A 710 -1.23 -0.83 17.89
C LEU A 710 -2.29 0.25 17.65
N LYS A 711 -1.99 1.49 18.03
CA LYS A 711 -2.86 2.62 17.66
C LYS A 711 -2.60 2.97 16.18
N PRO A 712 -3.63 3.42 15.42
CA PRO A 712 -3.42 3.84 14.04
C PRO A 712 -2.43 5.02 13.97
N VAL A 713 -1.62 5.08 12.93
CA VAL A 713 -0.60 6.11 12.73
C VAL A 713 -0.87 6.91 11.47
N SER A 714 -0.81 8.22 11.60
CA SER A 714 -0.94 9.16 10.50
C SER A 714 0.05 10.31 10.61
N SER A 715 0.34 10.92 9.47
CA SER A 715 1.27 12.03 9.32
C SER A 715 0.71 13.11 8.41
N VAL A 716 1.22 14.34 8.54
CA VAL A 716 0.98 15.40 7.56
C VAL A 716 1.84 15.13 6.33
N ASN A 717 1.21 14.76 5.22
CA ASN A 717 1.90 14.54 3.95
C ASN A 717 2.28 15.85 3.28
N SER A 718 1.35 16.82 3.25
CA SER A 718 1.61 18.16 2.72
C SER A 718 0.58 19.17 3.23
N PHE A 719 0.95 20.44 3.21
CA PHE A 719 0.06 21.56 3.51
C PHE A 719 0.29 22.66 2.48
N VAL A 720 -0.64 22.78 1.52
CA VAL A 720 -0.44 23.56 0.29
C VAL A 720 -1.64 24.45 0.00
N GLU A 721 -1.41 25.59 -0.64
CA GLU A 721 -2.49 26.48 -1.08
C GLU A 721 -3.34 25.84 -2.19
N TRP A 722 -4.66 25.98 -2.09
CA TRP A 722 -5.59 25.56 -3.15
C TRP A 722 -6.13 26.75 -3.96
N ASP A 723 -6.01 27.97 -3.43
CA ASP A 723 -6.26 29.21 -4.14
C ASP A 723 -4.95 30.02 -4.26
N LEU A 724 -4.37 30.06 -5.45
CA LEU A 724 -3.15 30.84 -5.72
C LEU A 724 -3.36 32.36 -5.53
N ASN A 725 -4.61 32.83 -5.56
CA ASN A 725 -4.95 34.23 -5.31
C ASN A 725 -5.21 34.53 -3.83
N ALA A 726 -5.33 33.51 -2.98
CA ALA A 726 -5.51 33.62 -1.54
C ALA A 726 -4.75 32.47 -0.85
N ASN A 727 -3.42 32.61 -0.73
CA ASN A 727 -2.54 31.53 -0.28
C ASN A 727 -2.73 31.17 1.21
N GLU A 728 -3.49 31.96 1.95
CA GLU A 728 -4.03 31.68 3.27
C GLU A 728 -5.14 30.60 3.26
N ASN A 729 -5.68 30.25 2.10
CA ASN A 729 -6.62 29.14 1.93
C ASN A 729 -5.86 27.90 1.46
N ARG A 730 -5.78 26.89 2.33
CA ARG A 730 -4.84 25.78 2.19
C ARG A 730 -5.48 24.43 2.48
N ASP A 731 -5.06 23.43 1.72
CA ASP A 731 -5.41 22.04 1.95
C ASP A 731 -4.29 21.37 2.74
N VAL A 732 -4.67 20.68 3.82
CA VAL A 732 -3.81 19.68 4.45
C VAL A 732 -4.13 18.30 3.89
N TYR A 733 -3.08 17.56 3.56
CA TYR A 733 -3.15 16.17 3.16
C TYR A 733 -2.56 15.32 4.28
N ILE A 734 -3.37 14.41 4.82
CA ILE A 734 -3.01 13.50 5.90
C ILE A 734 -2.87 12.09 5.32
N LYS A 735 -1.73 11.45 5.56
CA LYS A 735 -1.46 10.07 5.14
C LYS A 735 -1.68 9.13 6.33
N SER A 736 -2.38 8.03 6.12
CA SER A 736 -2.41 6.87 7.04
C SER A 736 -1.21 6.01 6.71
N ASP A 737 -0.20 6.03 7.58
CA ASP A 737 1.10 5.42 7.32
C ASP A 737 1.05 3.88 7.39
N ASP A 738 0.13 3.36 8.18
CA ASP A 738 -0.19 1.93 8.34
C ASP A 738 -1.39 1.46 7.48
N GLN A 739 -2.05 2.37 6.77
CA GLN A 739 -3.22 2.12 5.92
C GLN A 739 -4.44 1.52 6.65
N THR A 740 -4.52 1.61 7.98
CA THR A 740 -5.64 1.08 8.77
C THR A 740 -6.78 2.10 8.97
N ALA A 741 -6.53 3.37 8.67
CA ALA A 741 -7.48 4.45 8.86
C ALA A 741 -8.76 4.25 8.03
N THR A 742 -9.91 4.27 8.71
CA THR A 742 -11.23 4.35 8.06
C THR A 742 -11.82 5.75 8.11
N LYS A 743 -11.37 6.55 9.08
CA LYS A 743 -11.81 7.92 9.30
C LYS A 743 -10.66 8.73 9.88
N VAL A 744 -10.44 9.92 9.34
CA VAL A 744 -9.47 10.89 9.84
C VAL A 744 -10.18 12.22 10.10
N GLN A 745 -9.92 12.82 11.25
CA GLN A 745 -10.33 14.18 11.57
C GLN A 745 -9.11 15.02 11.92
N VAL A 746 -9.09 16.28 11.53
CA VAL A 746 -7.94 17.15 11.73
C VAL A 746 -8.36 18.50 12.31
N LEU A 747 -7.69 18.91 13.37
CA LEU A 747 -7.75 20.25 13.94
C LEU A 747 -6.40 20.93 13.71
N ILE A 748 -6.41 22.24 13.56
CA ILE A 748 -5.20 23.05 13.44
C ILE A 748 -5.06 23.90 14.71
N ASP A 749 -3.82 24.18 15.11
CA ASP A 749 -3.42 25.16 16.12
C ASP A 749 -4.14 24.98 17.47
N GLN A 750 -4.26 23.72 17.91
CA GLN A 750 -4.81 23.42 19.24
C GLN A 750 -3.73 23.62 20.33
N PRO A 751 -4.06 24.13 21.53
CA PRO A 751 -3.12 24.25 22.65
C PRO A 751 -2.52 22.91 23.11
N ALA A 752 -1.29 22.94 23.64
CA ALA A 752 -0.58 21.72 24.04
C ALA A 752 -1.09 21.11 25.34
N ASN A 753 -1.76 21.90 26.18
CA ASN A 753 -2.31 21.44 27.44
C ASN A 753 -3.68 20.72 27.32
N LYS A 754 -4.27 20.65 26.11
CA LYS A 754 -5.52 19.92 25.88
C LYS A 754 -5.29 18.42 25.99
N THR A 755 -6.13 17.76 26.76
CA THR A 755 -6.15 16.30 26.87
C THR A 755 -6.80 15.65 25.65
N ASP A 756 -6.45 14.39 25.38
CA ASP A 756 -7.11 13.59 24.33
C ASP A 756 -8.64 13.59 24.49
N ALA A 757 -9.16 13.54 25.72
CA ALA A 757 -10.59 13.55 25.99
C ALA A 757 -11.26 14.87 25.56
N GLU A 758 -10.62 16.00 25.79
CA GLU A 758 -11.11 17.31 25.35
C GLU A 758 -11.06 17.45 23.83
N ILE A 759 -9.99 16.96 23.20
CA ILE A 759 -9.87 16.92 21.74
C ILE A 759 -11.02 16.10 21.13
N LEU A 760 -11.26 14.89 21.65
CA LEU A 760 -12.32 14.01 21.17
C LEU A 760 -13.72 14.62 21.37
N ALA A 761 -13.95 15.33 22.48
CA ALA A 761 -15.20 16.04 22.73
C ALA A 761 -15.43 17.20 21.72
N GLN A 762 -14.38 17.86 21.27
CA GLN A 762 -14.45 18.97 20.32
C GLN A 762 -14.81 18.53 18.89
N LEU A 763 -14.45 17.30 18.49
CA LEU A 763 -14.64 16.79 17.13
C LEU A 763 -16.09 16.81 16.62
N GLY A 764 -17.06 16.65 17.51
CA GLY A 764 -18.49 16.66 17.16
C GLY A 764 -19.02 18.04 16.75
N ALA A 765 -18.34 19.11 17.16
CA ALA A 765 -18.74 20.49 16.89
C ALA A 765 -17.92 21.17 15.78
N SER A 766 -16.74 20.63 15.44
CA SER A 766 -15.71 21.34 14.69
C SER A 766 -15.72 21.18 13.17
N GLY A 767 -16.65 20.41 12.58
CA GLY A 767 -16.68 20.20 11.12
C GLY A 767 -15.35 19.68 10.54
N SER A 768 -14.55 18.96 11.33
CA SER A 768 -13.14 18.62 11.09
C SER A 768 -12.92 17.31 10.31
N LEU A 769 -13.98 16.78 9.71
CA LEU A 769 -13.93 15.51 8.99
C LEU A 769 -13.23 15.68 7.65
N THR A 770 -12.14 14.93 7.46
CA THR A 770 -11.42 14.89 6.19
C THR A 770 -12.22 14.13 5.12
N THR A 771 -11.96 14.45 3.86
CA THR A 771 -12.41 13.66 2.71
C THR A 771 -11.32 12.68 2.35
N GLN A 772 -11.63 11.39 2.29
CA GLN A 772 -10.71 10.38 1.75
C GLN A 772 -10.62 10.54 0.23
N ILE A 773 -9.43 10.86 -0.29
CA ILE A 773 -9.20 11.11 -1.73
C ILE A 773 -8.32 10.04 -2.39
N ASP A 774 -7.70 9.18 -1.58
CA ASP A 774 -6.95 7.99 -1.97
C ASP A 774 -7.11 6.89 -0.89
N ARG A 775 -6.61 5.68 -1.13
CA ARG A 775 -6.67 4.55 -0.18
C ARG A 775 -6.06 4.88 1.17
N ASP A 776 -4.99 5.66 1.19
CA ASP A 776 -4.24 6.05 2.39
C ASP A 776 -4.15 7.57 2.60
N LEU A 777 -4.81 8.37 1.75
CA LEU A 777 -4.69 9.83 1.76
C LEU A 777 -6.04 10.52 1.99
N PHE A 778 -6.02 11.46 2.93
CA PHE A 778 -7.17 12.22 3.39
C PHE A 778 -6.89 13.71 3.24
N LYS A 779 -7.89 14.50 2.86
CA LYS A 779 -7.76 15.93 2.60
C LYS A 779 -8.73 16.74 3.46
N PHE A 780 -8.28 17.88 3.96
CA PHE A 780 -9.14 18.88 4.60
C PHE A 780 -8.69 20.30 4.25
N GLY A 781 -9.65 21.20 4.02
CA GLY A 781 -9.37 22.59 3.67
C GLY A 781 -9.51 23.52 4.87
N PHE A 782 -8.52 24.37 5.08
CA PHE A 782 -8.53 25.48 6.03
C PHE A 782 -8.60 26.82 5.29
N PHE A 783 -9.29 27.78 5.90
CA PHE A 783 -9.42 29.15 5.39
C PHE A 783 -8.71 30.12 6.32
N ASN A 784 -8.23 31.23 5.77
CA ASN A 784 -7.61 32.32 6.53
C ASN A 784 -6.45 31.85 7.45
N VAL A 785 -5.65 30.89 7.00
CA VAL A 785 -4.47 30.40 7.73
C VAL A 785 -3.46 31.56 7.84
N GLY A 786 -2.96 31.81 9.06
CA GLY A 786 -1.94 32.83 9.30
C GLY A 786 -0.53 32.38 8.89
N SER A 787 0.42 33.31 8.80
CA SER A 787 1.84 32.97 8.63
C SER A 787 2.44 32.49 9.96
N GLY A 788 3.16 31.36 9.96
CA GLY A 788 3.80 30.83 11.17
C GLY A 788 4.12 29.33 11.12
N ASN A 789 4.49 28.77 12.26
CA ASN A 789 4.72 27.34 12.48
C ASN A 789 3.45 26.70 13.05
N HIS A 790 2.72 25.95 12.22
CA HIS A 790 1.44 25.38 12.63
C HIS A 790 1.57 24.02 13.32
N VAL A 791 0.56 23.71 14.14
CA VAL A 791 0.39 22.40 14.77
C VAL A 791 -0.89 21.75 14.26
N PHE A 792 -0.80 20.52 13.76
CA PHE A 792 -1.97 19.71 13.42
C PHE A 792 -2.23 18.68 14.52
N THR A 793 -3.46 18.65 15.02
CA THR A 793 -3.96 17.56 15.87
C THR A 793 -4.81 16.64 15.00
N ILE A 794 -4.28 15.44 14.73
CA ILE A 794 -4.88 14.44 13.86
C ILE A 794 -5.52 13.38 14.75
N VAL A 795 -6.79 13.07 14.51
CA VAL A 795 -7.49 11.96 15.13
C VAL A 795 -7.81 10.92 14.07
N THR A 796 -7.11 9.79 14.15
CA THR A 796 -7.28 8.67 13.22
C THR A 796 -8.09 7.57 13.91
N THR A 797 -9.06 6.99 13.19
CA THR A 797 -9.92 5.91 13.68
C THR A 797 -9.88 4.72 12.72
N GLU A 798 -9.69 3.53 13.27
CA GLU A 798 -9.67 2.26 12.54
C GLU A 798 -11.05 1.61 12.48
N ILE A 799 -11.18 0.54 11.69
CA ILE A 799 -12.44 -0.18 11.51
C ILE A 799 -12.96 -0.82 12.81
N THR A 800 -12.08 -1.09 13.78
CA THR A 800 -12.40 -1.62 15.10
C THR A 800 -12.92 -0.55 16.06
N GLY A 801 -12.82 0.73 15.68
CA GLY A 801 -13.13 1.88 16.52
C GLY A 801 -11.96 2.37 17.38
N ARG A 802 -10.80 1.72 17.33
CA ARG A 802 -9.60 2.22 18.01
C ARG A 802 -9.16 3.55 17.41
N GLN A 803 -8.71 4.46 18.29
CA GLN A 803 -8.33 5.81 17.91
C GLN A 803 -6.91 6.16 18.34
N ASN A 804 -6.28 7.05 17.58
CA ASN A 804 -5.05 7.73 17.97
C ASN A 804 -5.22 9.24 17.82
N VAL A 805 -4.73 9.99 18.80
CA VAL A 805 -4.62 11.44 18.75
C VAL A 805 -3.13 11.77 18.60
N GLN A 806 -2.76 12.39 17.49
CA GLN A 806 -1.38 12.73 17.17
C GLN A 806 -1.25 14.24 16.99
N ARG A 807 -0.25 14.82 17.65
CA ARG A 807 0.14 16.23 17.47
C ARG A 807 1.36 16.29 16.56
N ILE A 808 1.23 16.94 15.41
CA ILE A 808 2.29 17.14 14.42
C ILE A 808 2.61 18.63 14.40
N PHE A 809 3.81 19.02 14.84
CA PHE A 809 4.24 20.40 14.98
C PHE A 809 5.28 20.79 13.92
N GLY A 810 5.57 22.09 13.85
CA GLY A 810 6.58 22.66 12.96
C GLY A 810 6.20 22.71 11.48
N VAL A 811 4.91 22.72 11.15
CA VAL A 811 4.46 22.89 9.77
C VAL A 811 4.52 24.38 9.38
N ALA A 812 5.71 24.83 9.00
CA ALA A 812 5.99 26.22 8.63
C ALA A 812 5.24 26.66 7.37
N THR A 813 4.51 27.77 7.45
CA THR A 813 3.72 28.35 6.36
C THR A 813 3.91 29.85 6.27
N SER A 814 4.08 30.37 5.05
CA SER A 814 4.07 31.80 4.76
C SER A 814 2.84 32.14 3.93
N THR A 815 2.01 33.05 4.43
CA THR A 815 0.75 33.47 3.82
C THR A 815 0.70 35.00 3.70
N ARG A 816 -0.33 35.52 3.03
CA ARG A 816 -0.61 36.97 3.01
C ARG A 816 -1.19 37.48 4.34
N ARG A 817 -1.58 36.58 5.24
CA ARG A 817 -2.17 36.91 6.54
C ARG A 817 -1.06 36.93 7.60
N GLY A 818 -0.55 38.13 7.86
CA GLY A 818 0.56 38.38 8.79
C GLY A 818 1.93 38.45 8.12
N ALA A 819 2.86 39.18 8.74
CA ALA A 819 4.22 39.45 8.26
C ALA A 819 5.20 38.27 8.45
N GLY A 820 4.76 37.19 9.09
CA GLY A 820 5.56 36.02 9.46
C GLY A 820 5.60 35.80 10.97
N LEU A 821 6.54 34.97 11.43
CA LEU A 821 6.74 34.74 12.87
C LEU A 821 6.93 36.08 13.61
N GLY A 822 6.26 36.23 14.74
CA GLY A 822 6.29 37.42 15.58
C GLY A 822 5.23 38.50 15.26
N ASP A 823 4.42 38.32 14.21
CA ASP A 823 3.19 39.11 13.97
C ASP A 823 1.99 38.27 14.41
N LEU A 824 1.56 38.43 15.67
CA LEU A 824 0.64 37.54 16.36
C LEU A 824 -0.83 37.92 16.14
N ASP A 825 -1.14 39.17 15.75
CA ASP A 825 -2.48 39.53 15.28
C ASP A 825 -2.70 39.30 13.78
N PHE A 826 -1.63 38.96 13.06
CA PHE A 826 -1.60 38.76 11.62
C PHE A 826 -2.00 40.01 10.82
N GLY A 827 -1.76 41.19 11.37
CA GLY A 827 -2.07 42.49 10.76
C GLY A 827 -1.13 42.90 9.63
N GLY A 828 -0.01 42.19 9.45
CA GLY A 828 0.99 42.46 8.42
C GLY A 828 2.10 43.42 8.88
N THR A 829 2.14 43.77 10.16
CA THR A 829 3.15 44.66 10.76
C THR A 829 3.48 44.24 12.18
N TYR A 830 4.75 44.29 12.57
CA TYR A 830 5.17 44.03 13.95
C TYR A 830 4.93 45.25 14.84
N THR A 831 4.17 45.08 15.92
CA THR A 831 3.73 46.12 16.84
C THR A 831 4.04 45.77 18.31
N ILE A 832 3.79 46.72 19.23
CA ILE A 832 3.88 46.45 20.68
C ILE A 832 2.83 45.39 21.11
N GLY A 833 1.70 45.31 20.39
CA GLY A 833 0.63 44.36 20.68
C GLY A 833 1.06 42.90 20.49
N ASP A 834 1.96 42.63 19.55
CA ASP A 834 2.48 41.28 19.29
C ASP A 834 3.37 40.74 20.42
N VAL A 835 3.79 41.60 21.34
CA VAL A 835 4.56 41.22 22.52
C VAL A 835 3.66 41.24 23.76
N THR A 836 3.01 42.37 24.01
CA THR A 836 2.35 42.67 25.31
C THR A 836 0.82 42.61 25.27
N GLY A 837 0.23 42.33 24.10
CA GLY A 837 -1.21 42.27 23.92
C GLY A 837 -1.85 41.16 24.77
N THR A 838 -2.93 41.48 25.48
CA THR A 838 -3.56 40.54 26.43
C THR A 838 -4.37 39.44 25.77
N ALA A 839 -4.75 39.59 24.50
CA ALA A 839 -5.53 38.60 23.75
C ALA A 839 -4.68 37.73 22.80
N TYR A 840 -3.51 38.23 22.38
CA TYR A 840 -2.70 37.59 21.33
C TYR A 840 -1.19 37.85 21.45
N GLY A 841 -0.72 38.66 22.40
CA GLY A 841 0.70 38.96 22.54
C GLY A 841 1.49 37.80 23.14
N MET A 842 2.78 37.74 22.84
CA MET A 842 3.68 36.67 23.29
C MET A 842 3.60 36.43 24.81
N GLU A 843 3.62 37.49 25.62
CA GLU A 843 3.52 37.39 27.08
C GLU A 843 2.23 36.67 27.52
N ALA A 844 1.09 36.95 26.87
CA ALA A 844 -0.18 36.33 27.22
C ALA A 844 -0.22 34.82 26.90
N MET A 845 0.59 34.37 25.93
CA MET A 845 0.66 32.96 25.53
C MET A 845 1.63 32.15 26.38
N VAL A 846 2.76 32.76 26.75
CA VAL A 846 3.83 32.13 27.52
C VAL A 846 3.47 32.04 29.00
N TYR A 847 2.86 33.09 29.56
CA TYR A 847 2.53 33.09 30.98
C TYR A 847 1.33 32.20 31.31
N PRO A 848 1.30 31.61 32.53
CA PRO A 848 0.13 30.85 32.95
C PRO A 848 -1.13 31.72 32.98
N ASN A 849 -2.27 31.12 32.63
CA ASN A 849 -3.56 31.80 32.76
C ASN A 849 -3.97 32.01 34.24
N ALA A 850 -5.14 32.60 34.47
CA ALA A 850 -5.67 32.82 35.82
C ALA A 850 -5.88 31.53 36.65
N GLN A 851 -5.86 30.36 36.01
CA GLN A 851 -5.94 29.05 36.63
C GLN A 851 -4.55 28.39 36.81
N GLY A 852 -3.46 29.10 36.51
CA GLY A 852 -2.10 28.61 36.63
C GLY A 852 -1.67 27.66 35.51
N GLN A 853 -2.39 27.62 34.38
CA GLN A 853 -2.10 26.71 33.28
C GLN A 853 -1.20 27.38 32.23
N THR A 854 -0.04 26.78 31.94
CA THR A 854 0.81 27.13 30.80
C THR A 854 0.32 26.42 29.53
N ASN A 855 0.83 26.82 28.35
CA ASN A 855 0.51 26.17 27.08
C ASN A 855 -1.01 26.08 26.80
N HIS A 856 -1.79 27.04 27.33
CA HIS A 856 -3.26 27.05 27.33
C HIS A 856 -3.87 27.72 26.09
N SER A 857 -3.04 28.39 25.31
CA SER A 857 -3.36 28.94 23.99
C SER A 857 -2.27 28.51 23.00
N PHE A 858 -2.53 28.66 21.70
CA PHE A 858 -1.53 28.45 20.66
C PHE A 858 -1.70 29.49 19.55
N ASN A 859 -0.58 29.98 19.02
CA ASN A 859 -0.54 30.84 17.84
C ASN A 859 0.67 30.45 17.00
N ALA A 860 0.45 30.10 15.73
CA ALA A 860 1.52 29.69 14.83
C ALA A 860 2.58 30.78 14.61
N ALA A 861 2.22 32.07 14.68
CA ALA A 861 3.19 33.15 14.56
C ALA A 861 4.06 33.30 15.83
N ALA A 862 3.61 32.77 16.96
CA ALA A 862 4.34 32.82 18.22
C ALA A 862 5.30 31.63 18.40
N ASP A 863 5.08 30.50 17.71
CA ASP A 863 5.92 29.30 17.82
C ASP A 863 7.23 29.53 17.06
N MET A 864 8.26 30.05 17.72
CA MET A 864 9.48 30.52 17.08
C MET A 864 10.43 29.37 16.75
N ASN A 865 10.48 28.35 17.59
CA ASN A 865 11.38 27.20 17.45
C ASN A 865 10.72 26.00 16.75
N ALA A 866 9.43 26.08 16.43
CA ALA A 866 8.65 25.09 15.72
C ALA A 866 8.43 23.79 16.53
N ASP A 867 8.45 23.85 17.86
CA ASP A 867 8.28 22.68 18.74
C ASP A 867 6.81 22.43 19.14
N GLY A 868 5.89 23.34 18.78
CA GLY A 868 4.47 23.22 19.05
C GLY A 868 4.05 23.51 20.50
N LEU A 869 4.95 24.04 21.32
CA LEU A 869 4.73 24.59 22.65
C LEU A 869 4.75 26.12 22.57
N MET A 870 4.04 26.78 23.50
CA MET A 870 4.09 28.23 23.70
C MET A 870 4.73 28.48 25.07
N ASP A 871 6.02 28.80 25.07
CA ASP A 871 6.76 28.96 26.32
C ASP A 871 7.88 30.00 26.26
N SER A 872 8.67 30.09 27.33
CA SER A 872 9.68 31.14 27.49
C SER A 872 10.72 31.13 26.36
N ARG A 873 10.98 29.98 25.73
CA ARG A 873 11.94 29.87 24.63
C ARG A 873 11.49 30.66 23.41
N ASP A 874 10.19 30.69 23.14
CA ASP A 874 9.60 31.49 22.06
C ASP A 874 9.74 32.99 22.33
N LEU A 875 9.53 33.41 23.59
CA LEU A 875 9.68 34.79 24.01
C LEU A 875 11.12 35.28 23.78
N TYR A 876 12.12 34.46 24.16
CA TYR A 876 13.54 34.79 23.95
C TYR A 876 13.87 34.90 22.45
N LEU A 877 13.36 33.97 21.64
CA LEU A 877 13.58 33.97 20.20
C LEU A 877 12.87 35.11 19.48
N GLN A 878 11.71 35.57 19.98
CA GLN A 878 11.02 36.74 19.43
C GLN A 878 11.90 37.99 19.50
N ARG A 879 12.58 38.23 20.63
CA ARG A 879 13.51 39.35 20.81
C ARG A 879 14.63 39.31 19.77
N THR A 880 15.27 38.15 19.63
CA THR A 880 16.36 37.93 18.66
C THR A 880 15.87 38.14 17.23
N ARG A 881 14.69 37.62 16.90
CA ARG A 881 14.08 37.76 15.59
C ARG A 881 13.76 39.21 15.25
N PHE A 882 13.14 39.97 16.16
CA PHE A 882 12.78 41.37 15.93
C PHE A 882 14.01 42.23 15.62
N ARG A 883 15.14 41.98 16.29
CA ARG A 883 16.42 42.61 15.95
C ARG A 883 16.90 42.18 14.56
N ALA A 884 16.89 40.88 14.27
CA ALA A 884 17.37 40.33 13.00
C ALA A 884 16.59 40.85 11.77
N ILE A 885 15.27 41.02 11.89
CA ILE A 885 14.42 41.53 10.80
C ILE A 885 14.26 43.05 10.80
N SER A 886 14.93 43.76 11.71
CA SER A 886 14.78 45.22 11.90
C SER A 886 13.31 45.65 12.09
N ALA A 887 12.60 44.96 12.98
CA ALA A 887 11.22 45.33 13.34
C ALA A 887 11.15 46.76 13.90
N PRO A 888 9.97 47.42 13.89
CA PRO A 888 9.82 48.78 14.39
C PRO A 888 10.37 48.94 15.82
N ALA A 889 11.09 50.03 16.06
CA ALA A 889 11.84 50.25 17.31
C ALA A 889 10.99 50.07 18.58
N ALA A 890 9.71 50.46 18.52
CA ALA A 890 8.77 50.30 19.63
C ALA A 890 8.45 48.82 19.93
N ALA A 891 8.27 47.99 18.90
CA ALA A 891 8.04 46.55 19.05
C ALA A 891 9.31 45.84 19.54
N THR A 892 10.48 46.22 19.01
CA THR A 892 11.78 45.71 19.48
C THR A 892 12.07 46.07 20.93
N ALA A 893 11.75 47.31 21.35
CA ALA A 893 11.89 47.71 22.75
C ALA A 893 10.93 46.94 23.67
N ALA A 894 9.70 46.69 23.21
CA ALA A 894 8.73 45.89 23.95
C ALA A 894 9.20 44.43 24.12
N SER A 895 9.75 43.79 23.08
CA SER A 895 10.25 42.41 23.18
C SER A 895 11.46 42.30 24.09
N VAL A 896 12.35 43.30 24.11
CA VAL A 896 13.44 43.38 25.11
C VAL A 896 12.88 43.48 26.53
N ALA A 897 11.92 44.39 26.76
CA ALA A 897 11.32 44.57 28.08
C ALA A 897 10.58 43.32 28.58
N ALA A 898 9.89 42.59 27.69
CA ALA A 898 9.19 41.36 28.04
C ALA A 898 10.14 40.22 28.44
N VAL A 899 11.28 40.07 27.75
CA VAL A 899 12.32 39.10 28.13
C VAL A 899 12.94 39.45 29.48
N LEU A 900 13.27 40.73 29.71
CA LEU A 900 13.79 41.17 31.01
C LEU A 900 12.79 40.88 32.13
N LYS A 901 11.52 41.24 31.93
CA LYS A 901 10.45 40.94 32.89
C LYS A 901 10.31 39.44 33.20
N ARG A 902 10.60 38.54 32.26
CA ARG A 902 10.62 37.09 32.53
C ARG A 902 11.72 36.69 33.53
N GLY A 903 12.81 37.46 33.58
CA GLY A 903 13.92 37.29 34.54
C GLY A 903 13.79 38.11 35.83
N ASP A 904 12.66 38.77 36.08
CA ASP A 904 12.35 39.34 37.40
C ASP A 904 11.89 38.20 38.32
N MET A 905 12.86 37.59 39.02
CA MET A 905 12.69 36.36 39.79
C MET A 905 12.13 36.65 41.18
N ASN A 906 12.38 37.85 41.70
CA ASN A 906 11.92 38.29 43.02
C ASN A 906 10.59 39.11 42.98
N ASN A 907 10.11 39.49 41.79
CA ASN A 907 8.92 40.32 41.50
C ASN A 907 8.97 41.73 42.09
N ASP A 908 10.14 42.35 42.16
CA ASP A 908 10.29 43.74 42.60
C ASP A 908 10.06 44.76 41.48
N GLY A 909 9.88 44.28 40.23
CA GLY A 909 9.65 45.09 39.04
C GLY A 909 10.93 45.54 38.33
N SER A 910 12.11 45.08 38.75
CA SER A 910 13.42 45.44 38.20
C SER A 910 14.27 44.20 37.97
N THR A 911 14.60 43.90 36.71
CA THR A 911 15.51 42.79 36.37
C THR A 911 16.97 43.18 36.60
N ASN A 912 17.61 42.66 37.64
CA ASN A 912 18.95 43.04 38.08
C ASN A 912 19.70 41.87 38.79
N ALA A 913 20.91 42.12 39.29
CA ALA A 913 21.74 41.10 39.93
C ALA A 913 21.05 40.34 41.09
N ALA A 914 20.13 40.99 41.82
CA ALA A 914 19.37 40.34 42.89
C ALA A 914 18.45 39.21 42.39
N ASP A 915 18.08 39.21 41.10
CA ASP A 915 17.28 38.14 40.51
C ASP A 915 18.10 36.87 40.29
N ILE A 916 19.39 37.01 39.99
CA ILE A 916 20.32 35.88 39.88
C ILE A 916 20.45 35.22 41.26
N ASP A 917 20.70 36.02 42.29
CA ASP A 917 20.77 35.54 43.68
C ASP A 917 19.47 34.83 44.11
N HIS A 918 18.32 35.40 43.75
CA HIS A 918 17.00 34.84 44.08
C HIS A 918 16.74 33.52 43.38
N LEU A 919 17.15 33.38 42.11
CA LEU A 919 17.02 32.12 41.36
C LEU A 919 17.90 31.02 41.96
N HIS A 920 19.17 31.30 42.26
CA HIS A 920 20.07 30.35 42.92
C HIS A 920 19.51 29.87 44.27
N ALA A 921 18.97 30.79 45.07
CA ALA A 921 18.28 30.44 46.33
C ALA A 921 17.01 29.61 46.14
N SER A 922 16.44 29.59 44.93
CA SER A 922 15.21 28.89 44.57
C SER A 922 15.46 27.54 43.89
N PHE A 923 16.71 27.05 43.80
CA PHE A 923 17.00 25.75 43.20
C PHE A 923 16.20 24.60 43.84
N GLY A 924 15.67 23.72 42.98
CA GLY A 924 14.74 22.66 43.33
C GLY A 924 13.27 23.10 43.45
N ASN A 925 12.95 24.39 43.28
CA ASN A 925 11.57 24.89 43.26
C ASN A 925 10.92 24.66 41.90
N ALA A 926 9.81 23.93 41.87
CA ALA A 926 9.07 23.55 40.66
C ALA A 926 8.03 24.58 40.19
N ASP A 927 7.98 25.79 40.77
CA ASP A 927 7.15 26.87 40.24
C ASP A 927 7.65 27.27 38.85
N TRP A 928 6.73 27.38 37.88
CA TRP A 928 7.02 27.73 36.48
C TRP A 928 7.86 29.01 36.35
N ARG A 929 7.76 29.95 37.31
CA ARG A 929 8.55 31.18 37.27
C ARG A 929 10.05 30.89 37.34
N TYR A 930 10.46 29.85 38.05
CA TYR A 930 11.89 29.54 38.23
C TYR A 930 12.44 28.60 37.15
N ASP A 931 11.57 27.91 36.41
CA ASP A 931 11.89 27.08 35.25
C ASP A 931 11.97 27.95 33.97
N LEU A 932 13.15 28.51 33.72
CA LEU A 932 13.45 29.43 32.62
C LEU A 932 13.81 28.71 31.33
N ASP A 933 14.42 27.53 31.39
CA ASP A 933 14.82 26.74 30.23
C ASP A 933 13.72 25.78 29.72
N VAL A 934 12.68 25.59 30.53
CA VAL A 934 11.47 24.82 30.22
C VAL A 934 11.79 23.35 29.97
N ASP A 935 12.81 22.80 30.64
CA ASP A 935 13.26 21.42 30.48
C ASP A 935 12.30 20.38 31.10
N GLY A 936 11.35 20.83 31.94
CA GLY A 936 10.44 19.97 32.66
C GLY A 936 9.04 19.81 32.05
N TRP A 937 8.64 20.48 30.96
CA TRP A 937 7.24 20.37 30.49
C TRP A 937 6.82 18.92 30.16
N PRO A 938 5.63 18.44 30.60
CA PRO A 938 4.58 19.11 31.38
C PRO A 938 4.75 19.05 32.92
N THR A 939 5.79 18.39 33.43
CA THR A 939 6.11 18.21 34.86
C THR A 939 7.47 18.84 35.22
N PRO A 940 7.49 20.11 35.69
CA PRO A 940 8.72 20.89 35.89
C PRO A 940 9.83 20.13 36.66
N SER A 941 11.07 20.25 36.20
CA SER A 941 12.28 19.66 36.84
C SER A 941 12.62 20.32 38.16
N GLY A 942 12.07 21.52 38.39
CA GLY A 942 12.51 22.43 39.44
C GLY A 942 13.73 23.23 39.02
N ALA A 943 13.85 24.44 39.54
CA ALA A 943 14.91 25.35 39.15
C ALA A 943 16.31 24.77 39.35
N ASP A 944 17.19 24.94 38.37
CA ASP A 944 18.56 24.40 38.42
C ASP A 944 19.60 25.33 37.79
N ARG A 945 20.82 24.79 37.60
CA ARG A 945 21.94 25.56 37.05
C ARG A 945 21.71 25.95 35.57
N GLN A 946 20.94 25.19 34.81
CA GLN A 946 20.60 25.50 33.42
C GLN A 946 19.65 26.70 33.36
N ASP A 947 18.71 26.82 34.32
CA ASP A 947 17.89 28.01 34.47
C ASP A 947 18.71 29.26 34.76
N ALA A 948 19.69 29.15 35.66
CA ALA A 948 20.62 30.25 35.95
C ALA A 948 21.42 30.66 34.70
N ASP A 949 21.87 29.68 33.91
CA ASP A 949 22.53 29.94 32.63
C ASP A 949 21.60 30.67 31.65
N VAL A 950 20.32 30.30 31.57
CA VAL A 950 19.32 31.02 30.76
C VAL A 950 19.11 32.45 31.27
N LEU A 951 19.03 32.67 32.58
CA LEU A 951 18.90 34.02 33.14
C LEU A 951 20.10 34.90 32.74
N ILE A 952 21.31 34.41 32.94
CA ILE A 952 22.55 35.17 32.71
C ILE A 952 22.80 35.38 31.21
N ARG A 953 22.84 34.29 30.44
CA ARG A 953 23.28 34.34 29.04
C ARG A 953 22.18 34.66 28.05
N THR A 954 20.95 34.25 28.36
CA THR A 954 19.82 34.48 27.46
C THR A 954 19.05 35.73 27.86
N ILE A 955 18.67 35.93 29.12
CA ILE A 955 17.84 37.07 29.51
C ILE A 955 18.69 38.35 29.61
N PHE A 956 19.75 38.34 30.42
CA PHE A 956 20.65 39.49 30.57
C PHE A 956 21.54 39.73 29.34
N GLU A 957 21.73 38.73 28.47
CA GLU A 957 22.67 38.79 27.34
C GLU A 957 24.11 39.11 27.77
N THR A 958 24.52 38.58 28.93
CA THR A 958 25.87 38.71 29.48
C THR A 958 26.50 37.33 29.78
N ASP A 959 27.62 37.29 30.49
CA ASP A 959 28.32 36.09 30.92
C ASP A 959 28.60 36.11 32.43
N TYR A 960 28.95 34.95 32.96
CA TYR A 960 29.47 34.83 34.33
C TYR A 960 30.69 35.72 34.54
N GLY A 961 30.72 36.46 35.64
CA GLY A 961 31.81 37.40 35.92
C GLY A 961 31.48 38.87 35.67
N ASP A 962 30.40 39.18 34.95
CA ASP A 962 29.92 40.54 34.75
C ASP A 962 29.02 40.95 35.93
N SER A 963 29.63 41.60 36.91
CA SER A 963 29.01 41.94 38.20
C SER A 963 28.04 43.12 38.13
N ASP A 964 28.20 44.01 37.13
CA ASP A 964 27.33 45.17 36.92
C ASP A 964 26.32 44.97 35.77
N LEU A 965 26.39 43.83 35.08
CA LEU A 965 25.51 43.37 34.01
C LEU A 965 25.56 44.28 32.77
N ASN A 966 26.70 44.92 32.50
CA ASN A 966 26.89 45.82 31.36
C ASN A 966 27.17 45.10 30.03
N GLY A 967 27.36 43.78 30.06
CA GLY A 967 27.61 42.90 28.92
C GLY A 967 29.10 42.66 28.60
N ILE A 968 30.02 43.22 29.39
CA ILE A 968 31.47 43.11 29.19
C ILE A 968 32.10 42.83 30.54
N VAL A 969 32.94 41.79 30.62
CA VAL A 969 33.76 41.60 31.82
C VAL A 969 34.98 42.50 31.70
N ASP A 970 35.12 43.49 32.59
CA ASP A 970 36.25 44.40 32.60
C ASP A 970 36.81 44.67 34.01
N PHE A 971 37.62 45.72 34.15
CA PHE A 971 38.29 46.01 35.41
C PHE A 971 37.31 46.37 36.54
N ASP A 972 36.16 46.96 36.21
CA ASP A 972 35.17 47.32 37.20
C ASP A 972 34.63 46.05 37.89
N ASP A 973 34.42 44.96 37.16
CA ASP A 973 34.00 43.66 37.72
C ASP A 973 35.02 43.03 38.67
N TYR A 974 36.29 43.11 38.31
CA TYR A 974 37.38 42.65 39.20
C TYR A 974 37.40 43.45 40.51
N SER A 975 37.09 44.75 40.44
CA SER A 975 37.03 45.58 41.64
C SER A 975 35.86 45.19 42.56
N HIS A 976 34.76 44.69 41.99
CA HIS A 976 33.59 44.22 42.74
C HIS A 976 33.86 42.89 43.45
N ILE A 977 34.41 41.89 42.76
CA ILE A 977 34.76 40.59 43.37
C ILE A 977 35.86 40.74 44.45
N ASP A 978 36.86 41.58 44.21
CA ASP A 978 37.90 41.88 45.22
C ASP A 978 37.31 42.52 46.47
N ASN A 979 36.36 43.44 46.30
CA ASN A 979 35.67 44.07 47.43
C ASN A 979 34.76 43.08 48.16
N GLY A 980 34.09 42.17 47.44
CA GLY A 980 33.26 41.11 48.00
C GLY A 980 34.07 40.12 48.84
N PHE A 981 35.16 39.59 48.28
CA PHE A 981 36.08 38.68 48.95
C PHE A 981 36.68 39.32 50.23
N ASN A 982 37.19 40.56 50.13
CA ASN A 982 37.87 41.22 51.25
C ASN A 982 36.94 41.60 52.41
N ASN A 983 35.66 41.86 52.13
CA ASN A 983 34.69 42.26 53.15
C ASN A 983 33.69 41.15 53.52
N SER A 984 33.83 39.94 52.95
CA SER A 984 32.90 38.83 53.12
C SER A 984 31.46 39.20 52.74
N ASN A 985 31.28 40.01 51.69
CA ASN A 985 29.97 40.23 51.09
C ASN A 985 29.62 39.03 50.20
N THR A 986 28.33 38.85 49.90
CA THR A 986 27.80 37.71 49.13
C THR A 986 26.91 38.22 47.99
N GLY A 987 26.52 37.34 47.07
CA GLY A 987 25.64 37.65 45.95
C GLY A 987 26.37 38.22 44.71
N TRP A 988 25.72 38.10 43.56
CA TRP A 988 26.30 38.32 42.23
C TRP A 988 27.01 39.66 42.06
N ALA A 989 26.38 40.75 42.51
CA ALA A 989 26.94 42.12 42.40
C ALA A 989 28.23 42.32 43.21
N ASN A 990 28.52 41.42 44.15
CA ASN A 990 29.74 41.39 44.95
C ASN A 990 30.73 40.30 44.48
N GLY A 991 30.46 39.59 43.39
CA GLY A 991 31.36 38.60 42.80
C GLY A 991 31.13 37.13 43.19
N ASP A 992 29.96 36.77 43.74
CA ASP A 992 29.52 35.38 43.96
C ASP A 992 28.84 34.88 42.68
N PHE A 993 29.64 34.43 41.71
CA PHE A 993 29.21 34.10 40.35
C PHE A 993 28.72 32.66 40.21
N ASP A 994 29.07 31.76 41.12
CA ASP A 994 28.49 30.41 41.16
C ASP A 994 27.22 30.32 42.04
N GLY A 995 26.93 31.37 42.80
CA GLY A 995 25.74 31.55 43.62
C GLY A 995 25.70 30.64 44.85
N ASN A 996 26.85 30.18 45.35
CA ASN A 996 26.95 29.30 46.51
C ASN A 996 26.85 30.06 47.86
N GLY A 997 26.81 31.40 47.82
CA GLY A 997 26.68 32.27 48.98
C GLY A 997 28.01 32.69 49.60
N ILE A 998 29.15 32.41 48.96
CA ILE A 998 30.50 32.72 49.42
C ILE A 998 31.34 33.13 48.22
N VAL A 999 31.85 34.37 48.23
CA VAL A 999 32.85 34.79 47.23
C VAL A 999 34.18 34.09 47.54
N ASP A 1000 34.59 33.14 46.69
CA ASP A 1000 35.85 32.42 46.85
C ASP A 1000 36.58 32.18 45.51
N PHE A 1001 37.56 31.27 45.51
CA PHE A 1001 38.39 31.04 44.33
C PHE A 1001 37.64 30.37 43.18
N ASP A 1002 36.49 29.72 43.43
CA ASP A 1002 35.63 29.17 42.38
C ASP A 1002 35.02 30.32 41.55
N ASP A 1003 34.64 31.43 42.17
CA ASP A 1003 34.14 32.63 41.47
C ASP A 1003 35.22 33.35 40.66
N TYR A 1004 36.42 33.52 41.23
CA TYR A 1004 37.57 34.07 40.50
C TYR A 1004 37.89 33.24 39.25
N SER A 1005 37.68 31.92 39.33
CA SER A 1005 37.90 31.04 38.20
C SER A 1005 36.88 31.25 37.07
N LEU A 1006 35.64 31.61 37.39
CA LEU A 1006 34.58 31.92 36.41
C LEU A 1006 34.83 33.24 35.70
N ILE A 1007 35.09 34.33 36.45
CA ILE A 1007 35.37 35.65 35.86
C ILE A 1007 36.65 35.63 35.00
N ASP A 1008 37.72 34.98 35.47
CA ASP A 1008 38.96 34.85 34.69
C ASP A 1008 38.77 34.04 33.41
N PHE A 1009 37.95 32.98 33.46
CA PHE A 1009 37.64 32.17 32.29
C PHE A 1009 36.92 33.03 31.23
N VAL A 1010 35.86 33.74 31.64
CA VAL A 1010 35.09 34.59 30.74
C VAL A 1010 35.93 35.74 30.18
N PHE A 1011 36.68 36.46 31.03
CA PHE A 1011 37.57 37.54 30.60
C PHE A 1011 38.60 37.06 29.55
N ASN A 1012 39.15 35.85 29.73
CA ASN A 1012 40.10 35.27 28.78
C ASN A 1012 39.45 34.76 27.48
N THR A 1013 38.21 34.29 27.53
CA THR A 1013 37.47 33.90 26.32
C THR A 1013 37.06 35.12 25.50
N GLN A 1014 36.61 36.20 26.13
CA GLN A 1014 36.35 37.48 25.47
C GLN A 1014 37.62 38.06 24.83
N GLY A 1015 38.78 37.88 25.47
CA GLY A 1015 40.10 38.39 25.03
C GLY A 1015 40.96 37.47 24.15
N ARG A 1016 40.50 36.28 23.73
CA ARG A 1016 41.25 35.26 22.95
C ARG A 1016 42.50 34.66 23.64
N GLY A 1017 42.59 34.69 24.97
CA GLY A 1017 43.70 34.16 25.77
C GLY A 1017 43.55 32.70 26.23
N LEU A 1018 42.33 32.12 26.16
CA LEU A 1018 41.97 30.87 26.84
C LEU A 1018 42.93 29.69 26.63
N ALA A 1019 43.32 29.41 25.37
CA ALA A 1019 44.18 28.26 25.07
C ALA A 1019 45.54 28.34 25.78
N ARG A 1020 46.06 29.56 25.98
CA ARG A 1020 47.33 29.76 26.69
C ARG A 1020 47.17 29.60 28.21
N ALA A 1021 46.05 30.08 28.76
CA ALA A 1021 45.69 29.92 30.17
C ALA A 1021 45.55 28.43 30.54
N ILE A 1022 44.84 27.64 29.73
CA ILE A 1022 44.69 26.19 29.94
C ILE A 1022 46.05 25.49 29.97
N ALA A 1023 46.91 25.74 28.97
CA ALA A 1023 48.23 25.12 28.89
C ALA A 1023 49.14 25.45 30.09
N TYR A 1024 48.96 26.63 30.68
CA TYR A 1024 49.67 27.05 31.89
C TYR A 1024 49.14 26.32 33.15
N LEU A 1025 47.82 26.18 33.27
CA LEU A 1025 47.16 25.63 34.46
C LEU A 1025 47.15 24.10 34.52
N ASP A 1026 47.03 23.41 33.37
CA ASP A 1026 47.09 21.94 33.27
C ASP A 1026 48.53 21.38 33.31
N GLY A 1027 49.52 22.28 33.21
CA GLY A 1027 50.94 21.96 33.26
C GLY A 1027 51.53 21.43 31.95
N SER A 1028 50.80 21.45 30.83
CA SER A 1028 51.30 21.05 29.51
C SER A 1028 52.36 22.04 28.95
N ASP A 1029 52.23 23.33 29.28
CA ASP A 1029 53.28 24.35 29.13
C ASP A 1029 53.25 25.34 30.32
N PRO A 1030 53.99 25.04 31.41
CA PRO A 1030 54.02 25.85 32.63
C PRO A 1030 54.90 27.11 32.48
N SER A 1031 55.47 27.39 31.30
CA SER A 1031 56.30 28.57 31.11
C SER A 1031 55.47 29.86 31.19
N SER A 1032 56.07 30.99 31.54
CA SER A 1032 55.42 32.31 31.45
C SER A 1032 55.45 32.90 30.02
N ALA A 1033 56.00 32.17 29.05
CA ALA A 1033 56.10 32.62 27.67
C ALA A 1033 54.70 32.72 27.04
N GLY A 1034 54.32 33.91 26.59
CA GLY A 1034 52.98 34.17 26.02
C GLY A 1034 51.89 34.54 27.04
N MET A 1035 52.22 34.64 28.35
CA MET A 1035 51.33 35.14 29.41
C MET A 1035 51.43 36.67 29.54
N ASN A 1036 51.35 37.41 28.44
CA ASN A 1036 51.68 38.85 28.39
C ASN A 1036 50.47 39.77 28.16
N THR A 1037 49.26 39.21 28.00
CA THR A 1037 48.03 40.00 28.04
C THR A 1037 47.58 40.20 29.49
N PRO A 1038 46.89 41.31 29.81
CA PRO A 1038 46.36 41.55 31.15
C PRO A 1038 45.55 40.36 31.70
N SER A 1039 44.75 39.72 30.85
CA SER A 1039 43.93 38.55 31.19
C SER A 1039 44.72 37.30 31.59
N LEU A 1040 45.88 37.08 30.96
CA LEU A 1040 46.76 35.95 31.27
C LEU A 1040 47.63 36.24 32.49
N LEU A 1041 48.00 37.51 32.70
CA LEU A 1041 48.70 37.93 33.91
C LEU A 1041 47.83 37.75 35.16
N LEU A 1042 46.53 38.01 35.08
CA LEU A 1042 45.57 37.75 36.16
C LEU A 1042 45.49 36.25 36.50
N VAL A 1043 45.36 35.38 35.50
CA VAL A 1043 45.40 33.91 35.70
C VAL A 1043 46.68 33.47 36.42
N GLN A 1044 47.82 34.07 36.08
CA GLN A 1044 49.08 33.80 36.77
C GLN A 1044 49.06 34.31 38.22
N GLN A 1045 48.60 35.53 38.45
CA GLN A 1045 48.51 36.14 39.79
C GLN A 1045 47.57 35.36 40.71
N HIS A 1046 46.38 35.01 40.24
CA HIS A 1046 45.41 34.23 41.03
C HIS A 1046 45.88 32.80 41.27
N ARG A 1047 46.58 32.18 40.31
CA ARG A 1047 47.25 30.89 40.55
C ARG A 1047 48.30 30.96 41.66
N GLU A 1048 49.08 32.04 41.71
CA GLU A 1048 50.08 32.29 42.76
C GLU A 1048 49.42 32.60 44.11
N GLN A 1049 48.30 33.32 44.12
CA GLN A 1049 47.55 33.73 45.30
C GLN A 1049 46.75 32.59 45.95
N PHE A 1050 46.02 31.81 45.16
CA PHE A 1050 45.07 30.80 45.63
C PHE A 1050 45.58 29.35 45.52
N GLY A 1051 46.71 29.14 44.83
CA GLY A 1051 47.39 27.84 44.77
C GLY A 1051 46.62 26.77 43.97
N PRO A 1052 46.87 25.46 44.25
CA PRO A 1052 46.35 24.30 43.51
C PRO A 1052 44.85 24.31 43.19
N GLY A 1053 44.00 24.73 44.13
CA GLY A 1053 42.54 24.73 44.02
C GLY A 1053 42.03 25.54 42.83
N TYR A 1054 42.52 26.77 42.67
CA TYR A 1054 42.13 27.66 41.56
C TYR A 1054 42.33 27.05 40.16
N ALA A 1055 43.43 26.32 39.92
CA ALA A 1055 43.61 25.68 38.60
C ALA A 1055 42.60 24.55 38.37
N ASN A 1056 42.23 23.80 39.41
CA ASN A 1056 41.23 22.75 39.27
C ASN A 1056 39.85 23.35 38.97
N SER A 1057 39.48 24.42 39.67
CA SER A 1057 38.22 25.13 39.45
C SER A 1057 38.15 25.76 38.07
N PHE A 1058 39.20 26.48 37.66
CA PHE A 1058 39.29 27.08 36.33
C PHE A 1058 39.22 26.02 35.23
N LEU A 1059 39.97 24.92 35.36
CA LEU A 1059 39.93 23.83 34.38
C LEU A 1059 38.58 23.10 34.38
N SER A 1060 37.90 23.01 35.52
CA SER A 1060 36.56 22.41 35.62
C SER A 1060 35.46 23.32 35.07
N ALA A 1061 35.67 24.65 35.08
CA ALA A 1061 34.79 25.63 34.48
C ALA A 1061 34.90 25.66 32.94
N VAL A 1062 35.98 25.10 32.37
CA VAL A 1062 36.12 24.92 30.92
C VAL A 1062 35.19 23.78 30.47
N PRO A 1063 34.20 24.05 29.59
CA PRO A 1063 33.35 23.00 29.06
C PRO A 1063 34.16 21.98 28.25
N GLU A 1064 33.90 20.68 28.42
CA GLU A 1064 34.55 19.66 27.59
C GLU A 1064 34.25 19.87 26.09
N PRO A 1065 35.16 19.51 25.15
CA PRO A 1065 35.05 19.87 23.73
C PRO A 1065 33.91 19.20 22.92
N SER A 1066 32.82 18.73 23.54
CA SER A 1066 31.75 18.00 22.84
C SER A 1066 30.43 18.77 22.63
N SER A 1067 30.27 19.98 23.15
CA SER A 1067 28.98 20.71 23.03
C SER A 1067 29.08 22.17 22.55
N ALA A 1068 30.21 22.87 22.70
CA ALA A 1068 30.27 24.32 22.46
C ALA A 1068 30.66 24.76 21.02
N PHE A 1069 31.24 23.88 20.18
CA PHE A 1069 31.63 24.26 18.81
C PHE A 1069 30.55 24.05 17.73
N VAL A 1070 29.37 23.57 18.09
CA VAL A 1070 28.28 23.32 17.12
C VAL A 1070 27.38 24.55 16.91
N LEU A 1071 27.32 25.50 17.85
CA LEU A 1071 26.36 26.60 17.78
C LEU A 1071 26.76 27.81 16.91
N ILE A 1072 28.03 27.94 16.52
CA ILE A 1072 28.50 29.06 15.65
C ILE A 1072 28.83 28.60 14.22
N GLY A 1073 28.95 27.28 13.97
CA GLY A 1073 29.19 26.71 12.62
C GLY A 1073 27.93 26.24 11.87
N GLY A 1074 26.77 26.20 12.52
CA GLY A 1074 25.58 25.50 12.00
C GLY A 1074 24.75 26.24 10.94
N LEU A 1075 24.91 27.55 10.77
CA LEU A 1075 24.03 28.37 9.92
C LEU A 1075 24.47 28.53 8.46
N ALA A 1076 25.57 27.89 8.03
CA ALA A 1076 26.06 27.96 6.64
C ALA A 1076 26.19 26.60 5.93
N ALA A 1077 25.87 25.47 6.58
CA ALA A 1077 26.13 24.13 6.04
C ALA A 1077 24.89 23.25 5.79
N SER A 1078 23.68 23.79 5.90
CA SER A 1078 22.42 23.07 5.66
C SER A 1078 21.84 23.24 4.25
N ALA A 1079 22.51 23.98 3.35
CA ALA A 1079 22.08 24.13 1.95
C ALA A 1079 22.88 23.31 0.91
N ALA A 1080 23.83 22.46 1.33
CA ALA A 1080 24.73 21.78 0.37
C ALA A 1080 25.08 20.31 0.73
N ARG A 1081 24.16 19.55 1.32
CA ARG A 1081 24.31 18.09 1.53
C ARG A 1081 23.13 17.28 1.01
N PHE A 1082 22.88 17.38 -0.29
CA PHE A 1082 22.28 16.29 -1.07
C PHE A 1082 22.90 16.28 -2.47
N ARG A 1083 24.17 15.83 -2.57
CA ARG A 1083 24.79 15.27 -3.80
C ARG A 1083 26.23 14.84 -3.54
N ARG A 1084 26.44 13.53 -3.30
CA ARG A 1084 27.39 12.65 -4.04
C ARG A 1084 27.72 11.35 -3.30
N SER A 1085 27.26 10.26 -3.92
CA SER A 1085 27.93 8.97 -4.18
C SER A 1085 28.85 8.34 -3.11
N ARG A 1086 28.39 7.20 -2.58
CA ARG A 1086 29.25 6.11 -2.11
C ARG A 1086 29.92 5.43 -3.31
N HIS A 1087 31.26 5.42 -3.33
CA HIS A 1087 32.04 4.38 -4.02
C HIS A 1087 33.12 3.84 -3.06
N ARG A 1088 33.22 2.51 -3.03
CA ARG A 1088 34.01 1.63 -2.15
C ARG A 1088 35.53 1.88 -2.10
N SER A 1089 36.18 1.62 -0.96
CA SER A 1089 37.06 0.43 -0.76
C SER A 1089 37.90 0.53 0.53
N ARG A 1090 37.67 -0.40 1.47
CA ARG A 1090 38.60 -1.47 1.88
C ARG A 1090 37.84 -2.47 2.75
#